data_AF-A0A3M6Y4W1-F1
#
_entry.id   AF-A0A3M6Y4W1-F1
#
_cell.length_a   1.000
_cell.length_b   1.000
_cell.length_c   1.000
_cell.angle_alpha   90.00
_cell.angle_beta   90.00
_cell.angle_gamma   90.00
#
_symmetry.space_group_name_H-M   'P 1'
#
loop_
_entity.id
_entity.type
_entity.pdbx_description
1 polymer ?
#
loop_
_entity_poly.entity_id
_entity_poly.type
_entity_poly.pdbx_seq_one_letter_code
_entity_poly.pdbx_strand_id
1 'polypeptide(L)'
;MAPLDEHAVATVFSTQVKSHDEKIILVEAGGFTPMRWFLEHAADGERDDVDMKPSKKRRKKSHENDASIDRHVHDHHDHAENEIPIHRVRLDLHFPETLSTRPANAKSLLEDVEFDDRLEVAVVPYGISEDSAGTRLRLTTPKDRDAVLFVDLDHIPSEARDAIRQIALPGQLKTAFAKQRATENPATKIKCTLKRSVGQLFTAVRLEAAVMWRSGISAFPAGMPVGKARVYEDYEFLAQAYPDKEREKEDHNASWSPADFYESVHVPSKSLQTEGLCDEVLDSELYPFQRRAVAWMLRREGVEKIDQGLAGISKSQMLKERLSFYEPVEDLSGQLCFVNYLQGILSRELPADGKVLSGGLLAEEMGLGKTVELMALIALHRRPEAPSGQVRDDHSETCVTPSKATLIITPNSILEQWRSELRRHAPALKFHLYKGIPRGLNAEESQDDIIKELAEDYDVVLATYNTLAQELHFAEDPPERSRRHERKYARKRSPLVQIQWWRVCLDEAQMVESGVTAAARVACRLPRLNSWAVSGTPLRKNVQDLHGLLIFLRYSPLNESPKLWNHLITNHRHLFKKIFGEIALRHTKSHIREELRLPPQKRVVLTVPFSAVEQQHYTTLFDEMCEDVGLNSDGSPKVEDWDPTDPGTVEMMRTWLARLRQTCLHPQVGGRNRKALGRGQGPLRTVSEVLEVMIDQNETNIRVEERAVLNAQLQRAHVLGNDGKDDHRSEKALEIYQNAMRCSAELVQEARDRLANAKTMLAAKGESTAESDDEESSESVRVLGRLRNNLRTALQLEHICTFFAATATFQIKSNEALTKAESQEFKDLEDQETVLYDRAKMLRKEILIDNSRKAETLMHKIEDLKEKGKMTKMPPIKDLNLAGIEGRRIVEKADELFDIIREQSNVICEWRGKMAEFLIKPLVDEDEGVETTGEEYEESTKLQDELYVYFDAVKAMQADLNTFITGEDAPLIDHEVKTLIRDARWFLDPKINTEGMVVHAPELQLKLLGKRNDFRAHKDRVGSIRGLIQEARLLE
;
A
#
# COMPACT_ATOMS: atom_id res chain seq x y z
N MET A 1 -44.05 5.40 -11.92
CA MET A 1 -45.34 5.99 -12.35
C MET A 1 -45.03 6.75 -13.62
N ALA A 2 -45.84 6.66 -14.67
CA ALA A 2 -45.57 7.38 -15.92
C ALA A 2 -45.45 8.91 -15.69
N PRO A 3 -44.92 9.68 -16.67
CA PRO A 3 -44.97 11.14 -16.64
C PRO A 3 -46.35 11.61 -16.18
N LEU A 4 -46.38 12.43 -15.14
CA LEU A 4 -47.61 12.77 -14.43
C LEU A 4 -48.17 14.08 -15.01
N ASP A 5 -49.40 14.06 -15.55
CA ASP A 5 -50.13 15.26 -16.00
C ASP A 5 -51.49 15.32 -15.30
N GLU A 6 -51.50 15.76 -14.04
CA GLU A 6 -52.72 15.85 -13.25
C GLU A 6 -53.44 17.18 -13.49
N HIS A 7 -54.76 17.13 -13.62
CA HIS A 7 -55.62 18.30 -13.68
C HIS A 7 -56.73 18.20 -12.65
N ALA A 8 -56.86 19.23 -11.82
CA ALA A 8 -57.93 19.32 -10.83
C ALA A 8 -58.58 20.70 -10.85
N VAL A 9 -59.86 20.73 -10.51
CA VAL A 9 -60.63 21.95 -10.33
C VAL A 9 -60.99 22.06 -8.84
N ALA A 10 -60.75 23.22 -8.24
CA ALA A 10 -61.10 23.51 -6.86
C ALA A 10 -61.93 24.77 -6.77
N THR A 11 -63.06 24.69 -6.08
CA THR A 11 -63.89 25.85 -5.76
C THR A 11 -63.31 26.55 -4.54
N VAL A 12 -62.99 27.84 -4.68
CA VAL A 12 -62.41 28.67 -3.64
C VAL A 12 -63.27 29.91 -3.45
N PHE A 13 -63.73 30.15 -2.23
CA PHE A 13 -64.43 31.38 -1.87
C PHE A 13 -63.44 32.50 -1.57
N SER A 14 -63.80 33.77 -1.79
CA SER A 14 -62.86 34.88 -1.55
C SER A 14 -62.43 34.96 -0.08
N THR A 15 -63.31 34.54 0.82
CA THR A 15 -63.04 34.43 2.28
C THR A 15 -61.92 33.43 2.63
N GLN A 16 -61.60 32.52 1.70
CA GLN A 16 -60.57 31.48 1.83
C GLN A 16 -59.21 31.89 1.26
N VAL A 17 -59.07 33.10 0.72
CA VAL A 17 -57.79 33.66 0.26
C VAL A 17 -57.29 34.68 1.28
N LYS A 18 -56.12 34.46 1.85
CA LYS A 18 -55.56 35.32 2.90
C LYS A 18 -54.11 35.70 2.64
N SER A 19 -53.70 36.90 2.99
CA SER A 19 -52.29 37.29 3.01
C SER A 19 -51.55 36.69 4.23
N HIS A 20 -50.24 36.85 4.27
CA HIS A 20 -49.39 36.46 5.41
C HIS A 20 -49.93 36.93 6.78
N ASP A 21 -50.52 38.13 6.82
CA ASP A 21 -51.10 38.73 8.04
C ASP A 21 -52.54 38.27 8.34
N GLU A 22 -52.98 37.16 7.74
CA GLU A 22 -54.33 36.57 7.85
C GLU A 22 -55.49 37.48 7.40
N LYS A 23 -55.19 38.58 6.68
CA LYS A 23 -56.22 39.46 6.12
C LYS A 23 -56.87 38.78 4.92
N ILE A 24 -58.20 38.69 4.92
CA ILE A 24 -59.00 38.17 3.81
C ILE A 24 -58.82 39.07 2.59
N ILE A 25 -58.55 38.45 1.44
CA ILE A 25 -58.42 39.11 0.14
C ILE A 25 -59.69 38.84 -0.65
N LEU A 26 -60.51 39.89 -0.86
CA LEU A 26 -61.71 39.81 -1.68
C LEU A 26 -61.32 39.65 -3.16
N VAL A 27 -61.86 38.62 -3.81
CA VAL A 27 -61.68 38.37 -5.23
C VAL A 27 -62.95 38.83 -5.94
N GLU A 28 -62.81 39.74 -6.90
CA GLU A 28 -63.94 40.28 -7.68
C GLU A 28 -63.85 39.84 -9.15
N ALA A 29 -64.99 39.84 -9.84
CA ALA A 29 -65.04 39.61 -11.29
C ALA A 29 -64.21 40.69 -11.98
N GLY A 30 -63.12 40.31 -12.65
CA GLY A 30 -62.23 41.28 -13.28
C GLY A 30 -61.26 42.02 -12.34
N GLY A 31 -61.40 41.87 -11.01
CA GLY A 31 -60.76 42.70 -9.98
C GLY A 31 -59.47 42.15 -9.36
N PHE A 32 -59.29 42.35 -8.05
CA PHE A 32 -58.10 41.92 -7.29
C PHE A 32 -58.01 40.39 -7.26
N THR A 33 -56.91 39.82 -7.78
CA THR A 33 -56.70 38.36 -7.88
C THR A 33 -55.40 37.95 -7.19
N PRO A 34 -55.23 36.68 -6.77
CA PRO A 34 -53.94 36.15 -6.29
C PRO A 34 -52.74 36.56 -7.16
N MET A 35 -52.92 36.52 -8.48
CA MET A 35 -51.94 36.97 -9.47
C MET A 35 -51.59 38.46 -9.33
N ARG A 36 -52.60 39.33 -9.20
CA ARG A 36 -52.40 40.77 -9.01
C ARG A 36 -51.74 41.09 -7.68
N TRP A 37 -52.09 40.36 -6.61
CA TRP A 37 -51.41 40.46 -5.31
C TRP A 37 -49.91 40.22 -5.45
N PHE A 38 -49.50 39.16 -6.17
CA PHE A 38 -48.09 38.89 -6.45
C PHE A 38 -47.43 39.97 -7.32
N LEU A 39 -48.11 40.51 -8.34
CA LEU A 39 -47.58 41.59 -9.17
C LEU A 39 -47.34 42.88 -8.38
N GLU A 40 -48.24 43.21 -7.45
CA GLU A 40 -48.13 44.40 -6.60
C GLU A 40 -47.03 44.24 -5.53
N HIS A 41 -46.91 43.05 -4.92
CA HIS A 41 -45.93 42.79 -3.86
C HIS A 41 -44.54 42.39 -4.37
N ALA A 42 -44.41 42.01 -5.65
CA ALA A 42 -43.10 41.79 -6.27
C ALA A 42 -42.42 43.09 -6.74
N ALA A 43 -43.15 44.20 -6.81
CA ALA A 43 -42.64 45.50 -7.25
C ALA A 43 -42.06 46.36 -6.11
N ASP A 44 -42.34 46.03 -4.84
CA ASP A 44 -41.92 46.84 -3.68
C ASP A 44 -40.45 46.64 -3.25
N GLY A 45 -39.73 45.68 -3.83
CA GLY A 45 -38.30 45.44 -3.56
C GLY A 45 -37.31 46.40 -4.23
N GLU A 46 -37.76 47.36 -5.05
CA GLU A 46 -36.87 48.29 -5.78
C GLU A 46 -36.64 49.65 -5.07
N ARG A 47 -37.09 49.85 -3.82
CA ARG A 47 -37.07 51.20 -3.19
C ARG A 47 -36.23 51.44 -1.94
N ASP A 48 -35.48 50.47 -1.43
CA ASP A 48 -34.59 50.70 -0.29
C ASP A 48 -33.18 50.17 -0.55
N ASP A 49 -32.34 50.97 -1.23
CA ASP A 49 -30.88 50.93 -1.07
C ASP A 49 -30.23 52.23 -1.63
N VAL A 50 -30.62 53.37 -1.08
CA VAL A 50 -29.86 54.63 -1.16
C VAL A 50 -29.67 55.18 0.26
N ASP A 51 -28.88 54.48 1.07
CA ASP A 51 -27.91 55.08 2.01
C ASP A 51 -27.33 54.01 2.95
N MET A 52 -26.11 53.52 2.68
CA MET A 52 -25.12 53.26 3.74
C MET A 52 -23.69 53.09 3.21
N LYS A 53 -22.77 53.59 4.04
CA LYS A 53 -21.36 53.94 3.83
C LYS A 53 -20.41 52.77 3.49
N PRO A 54 -19.22 53.07 2.94
CA PRO A 54 -18.28 52.05 2.46
C PRO A 54 -17.50 51.39 3.60
N SER A 55 -17.37 50.05 3.55
CA SER A 55 -16.44 49.31 4.42
C SER A 55 -15.30 48.66 3.62
N LYS A 56 -14.13 49.29 3.76
CA LYS A 56 -12.74 48.81 3.75
C LYS A 56 -12.36 47.54 2.93
N LYS A 57 -11.64 47.83 1.84
CA LYS A 57 -10.44 47.15 1.29
C LYS A 57 -9.98 45.84 1.97
N ARG A 58 -9.88 44.78 1.16
CA ARG A 58 -8.73 43.86 1.23
C ARG A 58 -8.21 43.57 -0.19
N ARG A 59 -6.97 43.97 -0.42
CA ARG A 59 -6.18 43.83 -1.67
C ARG A 59 -6.06 42.35 -2.09
N LYS A 60 -6.27 42.07 -3.38
CA LYS A 60 -5.56 40.99 -4.09
C LYS A 60 -4.98 41.57 -5.38
N LYS A 61 -3.68 41.33 -5.56
CA LYS A 61 -2.81 41.87 -6.61
C LYS A 61 -3.29 41.47 -8.00
N SER A 62 -3.24 42.42 -8.92
CA SER A 62 -3.17 42.22 -10.35
C SER A 62 -1.85 41.54 -10.73
N HIS A 63 -1.92 40.60 -11.67
CA HIS A 63 -0.96 40.46 -12.76
C HIS A 63 -1.70 39.88 -13.95
N GLU A 64 -1.84 40.70 -14.98
CA GLU A 64 -2.20 40.34 -16.35
C GLU A 64 -0.99 39.68 -17.01
N ASN A 65 -1.19 38.54 -17.68
CA ASN A 65 -0.99 38.37 -19.14
C ASN A 65 -0.99 36.89 -19.57
N ASP A 66 -1.52 36.69 -20.78
CA ASP A 66 -1.47 35.53 -21.67
C ASP A 66 -2.30 34.28 -21.31
N ALA A 67 -2.97 33.58 -22.23
CA ALA A 67 -3.44 33.83 -23.59
C ALA A 67 -4.35 32.63 -23.94
N SER A 68 -5.54 32.91 -24.47
CA SER A 68 -6.39 32.05 -25.33
C SER A 68 -6.25 30.51 -25.22
N ILE A 69 -7.25 29.87 -24.59
CA ILE A 69 -7.84 28.64 -25.13
C ILE A 69 -9.36 28.83 -25.10
N ASP A 70 -9.90 29.29 -26.23
CA ASP A 70 -11.31 29.21 -26.55
C ASP A 70 -11.77 27.75 -26.45
N ARG A 71 -12.56 27.43 -25.43
CA ARG A 71 -13.60 26.42 -25.55
C ARG A 71 -14.89 27.19 -25.59
N HIS A 72 -15.54 27.16 -26.76
CA HIS A 72 -16.84 27.76 -27.02
C HIS A 72 -17.82 27.50 -25.86
N VAL A 73 -17.90 28.45 -24.95
CA VAL A 73 -19.05 28.65 -24.08
C VAL A 73 -19.95 29.51 -24.96
N HIS A 74 -20.92 28.86 -25.61
CA HIS A 74 -21.94 29.61 -26.32
C HIS A 74 -22.66 30.54 -25.34
N ASP A 75 -22.77 31.77 -25.82
CA ASP A 75 -23.40 32.93 -25.21
C ASP A 75 -24.67 32.59 -24.45
N HIS A 76 -24.77 33.13 -23.23
CA HIS A 76 -25.98 33.10 -22.43
C HIS A 76 -26.98 34.12 -22.98
N HIS A 77 -27.65 33.81 -24.09
CA HIS A 77 -28.93 34.41 -24.45
C HIS A 77 -29.73 33.43 -25.33
N ASP A 78 -31.03 33.28 -25.01
CA ASP A 78 -32.07 32.51 -25.70
C ASP A 78 -32.03 30.96 -25.66
N HIS A 79 -32.51 30.34 -24.57
CA HIS A 79 -33.01 28.94 -24.63
C HIS A 79 -34.18 28.69 -23.66
N ALA A 80 -35.38 29.12 -24.02
CA ALA A 80 -36.61 28.50 -23.50
C ALA A 80 -36.97 27.19 -24.23
N GLU A 81 -36.29 26.87 -25.34
CA GLU A 81 -36.68 25.80 -26.28
C GLU A 81 -36.11 24.40 -25.98
N ASN A 82 -35.21 24.24 -25.00
CA ASN A 82 -34.49 22.96 -24.77
C ASN A 82 -34.83 22.27 -23.43
N GLU A 83 -35.98 22.59 -22.84
CA GLU A 83 -36.48 21.98 -21.59
C GLU A 83 -37.53 20.89 -21.89
N ILE A 84 -37.47 19.74 -21.20
CA ILE A 84 -38.35 18.58 -21.39
C ILE A 84 -39.29 18.43 -20.18
N PRO A 85 -40.62 18.56 -20.35
CA PRO A 85 -41.56 18.43 -19.24
C PRO A 85 -41.68 16.96 -18.80
N ILE A 86 -41.36 16.67 -17.54
CA ILE A 86 -41.46 15.31 -16.95
C ILE A 86 -42.73 15.15 -16.10
N HIS A 87 -43.03 16.14 -15.26
CA HIS A 87 -44.25 16.17 -14.44
C HIS A 87 -44.93 17.52 -14.58
N ARG A 88 -46.26 17.54 -14.62
CA ARG A 88 -47.10 18.73 -14.67
C ARG A 88 -48.34 18.52 -13.81
N VAL A 89 -48.69 19.54 -13.04
CA VAL A 89 -49.93 19.59 -12.29
C VAL A 89 -50.60 20.92 -12.54
N ARG A 90 -51.88 20.88 -12.91
CA ARG A 90 -52.71 22.06 -13.16
C ARG A 90 -53.89 22.06 -12.20
N LEU A 91 -54.01 23.14 -11.44
CA LEU A 91 -55.08 23.35 -10.48
C LEU A 91 -55.85 24.62 -10.83
N ASP A 92 -57.11 24.44 -11.26
CA ASP A 92 -57.99 25.54 -11.63
C ASP A 92 -58.82 25.98 -10.42
N LEU A 93 -58.50 27.15 -9.87
CA LEU A 93 -59.16 27.77 -8.74
C LEU A 93 -60.34 28.59 -9.24
N HIS A 94 -61.56 28.11 -8.99
CA HIS A 94 -62.80 28.76 -9.41
C HIS A 94 -63.38 29.59 -8.27
N PHE A 95 -63.65 30.87 -8.51
CA PHE A 95 -64.21 31.79 -7.51
C PHE A 95 -65.69 32.09 -7.81
N PRO A 96 -66.65 31.26 -7.38
CA PRO A 96 -68.07 31.42 -7.76
C PRO A 96 -68.71 32.72 -7.25
N GLU A 97 -68.19 33.33 -6.18
CA GLU A 97 -68.66 34.64 -5.68
C GLU A 97 -68.46 35.78 -6.69
N THR A 98 -67.60 35.57 -7.69
CA THR A 98 -67.34 36.54 -8.76
C THR A 98 -68.31 36.43 -9.94
N LEU A 99 -69.32 35.55 -9.86
CA LEU A 99 -70.33 35.45 -10.90
C LEU A 99 -71.07 36.80 -11.05
N SER A 100 -70.88 37.45 -12.20
CA SER A 100 -71.66 38.60 -12.62
C SER A 100 -73.15 38.23 -12.62
N THR A 101 -74.02 39.13 -12.16
CA THR A 101 -75.47 38.91 -11.99
C THR A 101 -76.26 38.63 -13.29
N ARG A 102 -75.58 38.42 -14.43
CA ARG A 102 -76.20 38.05 -15.71
C ARG A 102 -76.35 36.53 -15.82
N PRO A 103 -77.51 36.00 -16.22
CA PRO A 103 -77.70 34.57 -16.41
C PRO A 103 -76.88 34.09 -17.61
N ALA A 104 -75.78 33.40 -17.35
CA ALA A 104 -74.92 32.83 -18.38
C ALA A 104 -75.39 31.42 -18.78
N ASN A 105 -75.34 31.13 -20.07
CA ASN A 105 -75.54 29.80 -20.64
C ASN A 105 -74.35 28.89 -20.26
N ALA A 106 -74.56 27.59 -20.06
CA ALA A 106 -73.50 26.61 -19.84
C ALA A 106 -72.35 26.69 -20.87
N LYS A 107 -72.66 27.06 -22.13
CA LYS A 107 -71.66 27.26 -23.18
C LYS A 107 -70.78 28.50 -22.96
N SER A 108 -71.35 29.62 -22.49
CA SER A 108 -70.58 30.82 -22.17
C SER A 108 -69.73 30.68 -20.90
N LEU A 109 -70.14 29.81 -19.97
CA LEU A 109 -69.32 29.46 -18.79
C LEU A 109 -68.10 28.59 -19.15
N LEU A 110 -68.17 27.80 -20.24
CA LEU A 110 -67.05 27.01 -20.74
C LEU A 110 -66.05 27.86 -21.53
N GLU A 111 -66.54 28.84 -22.30
CA GLU A 111 -65.71 29.79 -23.06
C GLU A 111 -65.00 30.82 -22.13
N ASP A 112 -65.55 31.12 -20.95
CA ASP A 112 -64.95 32.04 -19.95
C ASP A 112 -63.72 31.46 -19.22
N VAL A 113 -63.42 30.17 -19.41
CA VAL A 113 -62.29 29.42 -18.79
C VAL A 113 -61.11 29.26 -19.77
N GLU A 114 -61.03 30.10 -20.80
CA GLU A 114 -59.79 30.26 -21.57
C GLU A 114 -58.76 31.07 -20.75
N PHE A 115 -57.53 30.58 -20.68
CA PHE A 115 -56.43 31.24 -19.97
C PHE A 115 -55.49 31.90 -20.97
N ASP A 116 -55.07 33.15 -20.71
CA ASP A 116 -54.11 33.86 -21.55
C ASP A 116 -52.68 33.60 -21.06
N ASP A 117 -51.87 32.99 -21.94
CA ASP A 117 -50.46 32.71 -21.67
C ASP A 117 -49.59 33.99 -21.59
N ARG A 118 -50.09 35.16 -22.02
CA ARG A 118 -49.39 36.45 -21.89
C ARG A 118 -49.47 37.05 -20.49
N LEU A 119 -50.38 36.54 -19.66
CA LEU A 119 -50.61 36.98 -18.28
C LEU A 119 -50.14 35.87 -17.32
N GLU A 120 -48.87 35.49 -17.37
CA GLU A 120 -48.27 34.52 -16.44
C GLU A 120 -47.50 35.24 -15.31
N VAL A 121 -47.70 34.80 -14.07
CA VAL A 121 -46.91 35.26 -12.91
C VAL A 121 -46.21 34.08 -12.28
N ALA A 122 -44.89 34.14 -12.19
CA ALA A 122 -44.09 33.11 -11.54
C ALA A 122 -44.33 33.13 -10.03
N VAL A 123 -44.64 31.96 -9.47
CA VAL A 123 -44.88 31.76 -8.03
C VAL A 123 -44.11 30.54 -7.55
N VAL A 124 -43.91 30.43 -6.23
CA VAL A 124 -43.29 29.25 -5.61
C VAL A 124 -44.28 28.65 -4.60
N PRO A 125 -44.69 27.39 -4.76
CA PRO A 125 -45.49 26.72 -3.75
C PRO A 125 -44.59 26.38 -2.55
N TYR A 126 -44.97 26.87 -1.37
CA TYR A 126 -44.27 26.61 -0.10
C TYR A 126 -44.78 25.32 0.59
N GLY A 127 -45.67 24.59 -0.09
CA GLY A 127 -46.26 23.32 0.36
C GLY A 127 -47.75 23.42 0.68
N ILE A 128 -48.34 22.24 0.92
CA ILE A 128 -49.75 22.08 1.33
C ILE A 128 -49.76 21.60 2.79
N SER A 129 -50.30 22.42 3.72
CA SER A 129 -50.48 22.04 5.12
C SER A 129 -51.89 21.50 5.35
N GLU A 130 -52.01 20.36 6.02
CA GLU A 130 -53.27 19.83 6.53
C GLU A 130 -53.34 20.03 8.04
N ASP A 131 -54.39 20.68 8.52
CA ASP A 131 -54.70 20.79 9.94
C ASP A 131 -56.19 20.46 10.17
N SER A 132 -56.65 20.52 11.43
CA SER A 132 -58.06 20.29 11.77
C SER A 132 -59.02 21.29 11.14
N ALA A 133 -58.51 22.37 10.52
CA ALA A 133 -59.29 23.42 9.89
C ALA A 133 -59.34 23.33 8.35
N GLY A 134 -58.67 22.34 7.73
CA GLY A 134 -58.73 22.12 6.29
C GLY A 134 -57.38 21.90 5.62
N THR A 135 -57.36 21.95 4.28
CA THR A 135 -56.13 21.82 3.47
C THR A 135 -55.74 23.19 2.95
N ARG A 136 -54.57 23.74 3.33
CA ARG A 136 -54.12 25.07 2.89
C ARG A 136 -52.93 24.99 1.96
N LEU A 137 -53.02 25.62 0.79
CA LEU A 137 -51.90 25.84 -0.12
C LEU A 137 -51.24 27.19 0.16
N ARG A 138 -49.91 27.18 0.26
CA ARG A 138 -49.09 28.38 0.50
C ARG A 138 -48.32 28.73 -0.76
N LEU A 139 -48.45 29.97 -1.23
CA LEU A 139 -47.75 30.49 -2.41
C LEU A 139 -46.89 31.71 -2.03
N THR A 140 -45.71 31.85 -2.62
CA THR A 140 -44.81 33.00 -2.42
C THR A 140 -44.17 33.45 -3.74
N THR A 141 -43.49 34.61 -3.76
CA THR A 141 -42.76 35.05 -4.95
C THR A 141 -41.36 34.41 -5.01
N PRO A 142 -40.75 34.29 -6.20
CA PRO A 142 -39.38 33.78 -6.32
C PRO A 142 -38.29 34.69 -5.70
N LYS A 143 -38.55 36.00 -5.55
CA LYS A 143 -37.56 37.02 -5.14
C LYS A 143 -37.71 37.46 -3.67
N ASP A 144 -38.93 37.59 -3.16
CA ASP A 144 -39.21 38.02 -1.79
C ASP A 144 -39.60 36.83 -0.93
N ARG A 145 -38.87 36.62 0.17
CA ARG A 145 -39.10 35.49 1.08
C ARG A 145 -40.28 35.70 2.03
N ASP A 146 -40.74 36.94 2.19
CA ASP A 146 -41.65 37.32 3.27
C ASP A 146 -43.11 37.45 2.79
N ALA A 147 -43.36 37.67 1.49
CA ALA A 147 -44.70 37.77 0.94
C ALA A 147 -45.31 36.38 0.70
N VAL A 148 -46.27 35.97 1.53
CA VAL A 148 -46.97 34.68 1.42
C VAL A 148 -48.48 34.87 1.26
N LEU A 149 -49.08 34.09 0.35
CA LEU A 149 -50.52 33.98 0.14
C LEU A 149 -51.00 32.57 0.54
N PHE A 150 -52.07 32.50 1.34
CA PHE A 150 -52.74 31.27 1.73
C PHE A 150 -54.03 31.09 0.92
N VAL A 151 -54.25 29.88 0.41
CA VAL A 151 -55.49 29.48 -0.27
C VAL A 151 -56.02 28.22 0.43
N ASP A 152 -57.18 28.33 1.08
CA ASP A 152 -57.85 27.16 1.68
C ASP A 152 -58.53 26.34 0.57
N LEU A 153 -58.25 25.04 0.52
CA LEU A 153 -58.59 24.07 -0.53
C LEU A 153 -59.20 22.82 0.08
N ASP A 154 -60.31 22.97 0.80
CA ASP A 154 -60.88 21.92 1.66
C ASP A 154 -61.25 20.63 0.93
N HIS A 155 -61.41 20.64 -0.40
CA HIS A 155 -61.93 19.52 -1.19
C HIS A 155 -61.05 19.18 -2.41
N ILE A 156 -59.75 19.49 -2.36
CA ILE A 156 -58.84 19.09 -3.44
C ILE A 156 -58.75 17.55 -3.51
N PRO A 157 -58.81 16.94 -4.71
CA PRO A 157 -58.59 15.50 -4.86
C PRO A 157 -57.23 15.08 -4.27
N SER A 158 -57.19 13.94 -3.58
CA SER A 158 -55.96 13.42 -2.96
C SER A 158 -54.82 13.27 -3.97
N GLU A 159 -55.13 12.89 -5.21
CA GLU A 159 -54.17 12.72 -6.31
C GLU A 159 -53.48 14.05 -6.68
N ALA A 160 -54.26 15.11 -6.93
CA ALA A 160 -53.71 16.44 -7.23
C ALA A 160 -52.96 17.04 -6.04
N ARG A 161 -53.41 16.77 -4.81
CA ARG A 161 -52.72 17.18 -3.59
C ARG A 161 -51.35 16.53 -3.46
N ASP A 162 -51.27 15.22 -3.67
CA ASP A 162 -50.04 14.46 -3.54
C ASP A 162 -49.07 14.79 -4.67
N ALA A 163 -49.59 15.05 -5.88
CA ALA A 163 -48.83 15.52 -7.02
C ALA A 163 -48.20 16.91 -6.78
N ILE A 164 -48.97 17.88 -6.28
CA ILE A 164 -48.43 19.20 -5.90
C ILE A 164 -47.40 19.05 -4.77
N ARG A 165 -47.65 18.17 -3.79
CA ARG A 165 -46.69 17.89 -2.71
C ARG A 165 -45.37 17.33 -3.24
N GLN A 166 -45.39 16.43 -4.21
CA GLN A 166 -44.19 15.86 -4.84
C GLN A 166 -43.37 16.93 -5.56
N ILE A 167 -44.03 17.86 -6.27
CA ILE A 167 -43.35 18.99 -6.91
C ILE A 167 -42.89 20.03 -5.86
N ALA A 168 -43.62 20.17 -4.75
CA ALA A 168 -43.43 21.18 -3.70
C ALA A 168 -42.92 20.60 -2.36
N LEU A 169 -42.07 19.57 -2.38
CA LEU A 169 -41.63 18.89 -1.16
C LEU A 169 -40.89 19.86 -0.19
N PRO A 170 -41.29 19.93 1.11
CA PRO A 170 -40.74 20.87 2.11
C PRO A 170 -39.24 20.72 2.44
N GLY A 171 -38.55 19.72 1.89
CA GLY A 171 -37.12 19.48 2.11
C GLY A 171 -36.20 20.30 1.20
N GLN A 172 -36.68 20.76 0.04
CA GLN A 172 -35.88 21.55 -0.90
C GLN A 172 -35.97 23.07 -0.65
N LEU A 173 -36.91 23.54 0.17
CA LEU A 173 -37.09 24.96 0.48
C LEU A 173 -36.61 25.35 1.89
N LYS A 174 -36.38 24.40 2.81
CA LYS A 174 -36.13 24.72 4.23
C LYS A 174 -34.73 24.42 4.79
N THR A 175 -33.84 23.72 4.10
CA THR A 175 -32.44 23.55 4.57
C THR A 175 -31.45 23.45 3.40
N ALA A 176 -30.44 24.33 3.37
CA ALA A 176 -29.19 24.28 2.57
C ALA A 176 -29.02 25.09 1.25
N PHE A 177 -29.95 25.94 0.81
CA PHE A 177 -29.84 26.60 -0.51
C PHE A 177 -29.71 28.13 -0.51
N ALA A 178 -28.53 28.62 -0.13
CA ALA A 178 -28.03 29.92 -0.60
C ALA A 178 -26.50 29.95 -0.83
N LYS A 179 -25.74 28.93 -0.37
CA LYS A 179 -24.29 28.85 -0.61
C LYS A 179 -23.80 27.61 -1.35
N GLN A 180 -24.60 26.54 -1.48
CA GLN A 180 -24.18 25.31 -2.19
C GLN A 180 -24.88 25.04 -3.54
N ARG A 181 -26.14 25.45 -3.76
CA ARG A 181 -26.79 25.33 -5.10
C ARG A 181 -26.33 26.37 -6.12
N ALA A 182 -25.72 27.49 -5.70
CA ALA A 182 -25.16 28.45 -6.66
C ALA A 182 -23.96 27.86 -7.44
N THR A 183 -23.37 26.77 -6.93
CA THR A 183 -22.22 26.08 -7.55
C THR A 183 -22.58 24.80 -8.30
N GLU A 184 -23.77 24.23 -8.11
CA GLU A 184 -24.19 22.96 -8.74
C GLU A 184 -25.35 23.25 -9.71
N ASN A 185 -25.17 22.92 -10.98
CA ASN A 185 -26.12 23.16 -12.08
C ASN A 185 -27.05 21.94 -12.21
N PRO A 186 -28.26 21.90 -11.59
CA PRO A 186 -29.10 20.70 -11.55
C PRO A 186 -29.70 20.36 -12.92
N ALA A 187 -30.05 19.08 -13.12
CA ALA A 187 -30.69 18.61 -14.34
C ALA A 187 -32.19 18.96 -14.36
N THR A 188 -32.83 18.98 -13.20
CA THR A 188 -34.23 19.40 -13.06
C THR A 188 -34.37 20.90 -12.78
N LYS A 189 -35.47 21.48 -13.24
CA LYS A 189 -35.89 22.85 -13.00
C LYS A 189 -37.39 22.85 -12.72
N ILE A 190 -37.81 23.47 -11.63
CA ILE A 190 -39.22 23.59 -11.28
C ILE A 190 -39.75 24.91 -11.85
N LYS A 191 -40.79 24.87 -12.68
CA LYS A 191 -41.52 26.03 -13.18
C LYS A 191 -42.92 26.03 -12.54
N CYS A 192 -43.25 27.06 -11.77
CA CYS A 192 -44.58 27.24 -11.18
C CYS A 192 -45.13 28.61 -11.55
N THR A 193 -46.32 28.65 -12.14
CA THR A 193 -46.94 29.86 -12.68
C THR A 193 -48.41 29.93 -12.34
N LEU A 194 -48.90 31.13 -12.02
CA LEU A 194 -50.33 31.43 -12.01
C LEU A 194 -50.71 32.03 -13.37
N LYS A 195 -51.84 31.57 -13.93
CA LYS A 195 -52.49 32.12 -15.12
C LYS A 195 -53.92 32.50 -14.77
N ARG A 196 -54.39 33.62 -15.30
CA ARG A 196 -55.76 34.10 -15.07
C ARG A 196 -56.62 33.79 -16.30
N SER A 197 -57.87 33.44 -16.09
CA SER A 197 -58.83 33.31 -17.20
C SER A 197 -59.15 34.68 -17.82
N VAL A 198 -59.39 34.69 -19.13
CA VAL A 198 -59.72 35.88 -19.94
C VAL A 198 -61.18 36.30 -19.76
N GLY A 199 -61.98 35.42 -19.16
CA GLY A 199 -63.41 35.60 -18.96
C GLY A 199 -63.83 36.84 -18.17
N GLN A 200 -65.02 37.34 -18.49
CA GLN A 200 -65.63 38.52 -17.84
C GLN A 200 -66.79 38.15 -16.90
N LEU A 201 -67.29 36.91 -16.94
CA LEU A 201 -68.46 36.48 -16.18
C LEU A 201 -68.09 36.02 -14.76
N PHE A 202 -66.93 35.36 -14.59
CA PHE A 202 -66.37 35.02 -13.29
C PHE A 202 -64.84 34.84 -13.38
N THR A 203 -64.15 34.91 -12.24
CA THR A 203 -62.70 34.80 -12.14
C THR A 203 -62.31 33.34 -11.90
N ALA A 204 -61.45 32.79 -12.77
CA ALA A 204 -60.73 31.54 -12.55
C ALA A 204 -59.22 31.78 -12.62
N VAL A 205 -58.45 31.10 -11.77
CA VAL A 205 -56.98 31.18 -11.74
C VAL A 205 -56.41 29.77 -11.82
N ARG A 206 -55.58 29.51 -12.82
CA ARG A 206 -54.85 28.25 -12.98
C ARG A 206 -53.48 28.36 -12.32
N LEU A 207 -53.23 27.51 -11.33
CA LEU A 207 -51.88 27.22 -10.87
C LEU A 207 -51.33 26.06 -11.69
N GLU A 208 -50.26 26.32 -12.44
CA GLU A 208 -49.54 25.32 -13.20
C GLU A 208 -48.15 25.13 -12.57
N ALA A 209 -47.88 23.92 -12.08
CA ALA A 209 -46.60 23.52 -11.50
C ALA A 209 -46.02 22.38 -12.34
N ALA A 210 -44.81 22.56 -12.87
CA ALA A 210 -44.15 21.58 -13.72
C ALA A 210 -42.68 21.36 -13.32
N VAL A 211 -42.23 20.12 -13.42
CA VAL A 211 -40.82 19.73 -13.34
C VAL A 211 -40.30 19.55 -14.76
N MET A 212 -39.36 20.39 -15.14
CA MET A 212 -38.71 20.39 -16.44
C MET A 212 -37.30 19.80 -16.32
N TRP A 213 -36.89 18.99 -17.27
CA TRP A 213 -35.52 18.52 -17.42
C TRP A 213 -34.76 19.37 -18.42
N ARG A 214 -33.52 19.73 -18.11
CA ARG A 214 -32.66 20.41 -19.07
C ARG A 214 -32.06 19.38 -20.03
N SER A 215 -32.47 19.43 -21.29
CA SER A 215 -32.04 18.47 -22.31
C SER A 215 -30.51 18.29 -22.32
N GLY A 216 -30.06 17.04 -22.21
CA GLY A 216 -28.63 16.68 -22.27
C GLY A 216 -27.86 16.81 -20.96
N ILE A 217 -28.45 17.34 -19.88
CA ILE A 217 -27.81 17.44 -18.56
C ILE A 217 -28.02 16.14 -17.78
N SER A 218 -26.96 15.66 -17.11
CA SER A 218 -26.97 14.45 -16.28
C SER A 218 -27.52 14.72 -14.88
N ALA A 219 -28.30 13.77 -14.37
CA ALA A 219 -28.79 13.70 -13.00
C ALA A 219 -27.68 13.63 -11.94
N PHE A 220 -26.48 13.24 -12.35
CA PHE A 220 -25.33 13.09 -11.47
C PHE A 220 -24.46 14.35 -11.54
N PRO A 221 -24.27 15.09 -10.42
CA PRO A 221 -23.42 16.27 -10.44
C PRO A 221 -21.97 15.92 -10.80
N ALA A 222 -21.31 16.84 -11.51
CA ALA A 222 -19.92 16.66 -11.93
C ALA A 222 -19.02 16.37 -10.72
N GLY A 223 -18.32 15.24 -10.74
CA GLY A 223 -17.40 14.87 -9.65
C GLY A 223 -18.04 14.18 -8.44
N MET A 224 -19.35 13.88 -8.44
CA MET A 224 -20.00 13.20 -7.31
C MET A 224 -20.02 11.67 -7.45
N PRO A 225 -19.84 10.89 -6.35
CA PRO A 225 -19.72 9.44 -6.39
C PRO A 225 -21.06 8.76 -6.72
N VAL A 226 -21.11 7.96 -7.78
CA VAL A 226 -22.30 7.23 -8.18
C VAL A 226 -22.20 5.79 -7.63
N GLY A 227 -23.09 5.38 -6.72
CA GLY A 227 -23.02 4.08 -6.03
C GLY A 227 -24.12 3.84 -4.98
N LYS A 228 -24.14 2.64 -4.39
CA LYS A 228 -25.21 2.11 -3.49
C LYS A 228 -25.61 3.02 -2.31
N ALA A 229 -24.70 3.90 -1.87
CA ALA A 229 -24.88 4.68 -0.64
C ALA A 229 -25.56 6.06 -0.84
N ARG A 230 -25.77 6.52 -2.08
CA ARG A 230 -26.27 7.88 -2.34
C ARG A 230 -27.31 7.89 -3.46
N VAL A 231 -28.54 8.19 -3.10
CA VAL A 231 -29.63 8.48 -4.04
C VAL A 231 -29.54 9.95 -4.43
N TYR A 232 -29.52 10.23 -5.73
CA TYR A 232 -29.58 11.60 -6.25
C TYR A 232 -31.04 11.92 -6.56
N GLU A 233 -31.53 13.05 -6.07
CA GLU A 233 -32.94 13.47 -6.24
C GLU A 233 -33.32 13.55 -7.73
N ASP A 234 -32.47 14.16 -8.56
CA ASP A 234 -32.71 14.24 -10.02
C ASP A 234 -32.78 12.85 -10.68
N TYR A 235 -31.98 11.89 -10.22
CA TYR A 235 -32.00 10.53 -10.77
C TYR A 235 -33.25 9.78 -10.32
N GLU A 236 -33.72 10.06 -9.11
CA GLU A 236 -34.98 9.50 -8.61
C GLU A 236 -36.16 10.02 -9.43
N PHE A 237 -36.21 11.32 -9.76
CA PHE A 237 -37.23 11.86 -10.68
C PHE A 237 -37.19 11.17 -12.06
N LEU A 238 -35.98 10.98 -12.63
CA LEU A 238 -35.82 10.30 -13.91
C LEU A 238 -36.34 8.85 -13.86
N ALA A 239 -35.92 8.09 -12.85
CA ALA A 239 -36.31 6.69 -12.66
C ALA A 239 -37.79 6.53 -12.32
N GLN A 240 -38.38 7.49 -11.60
CA GLN A 240 -39.81 7.50 -11.31
C GLN A 240 -40.62 7.71 -12.59
N ALA A 241 -40.28 8.73 -13.39
CA ALA A 241 -41.01 9.11 -14.60
C ALA A 241 -40.83 8.10 -15.76
N TYR A 242 -39.60 7.61 -15.94
CA TYR A 242 -39.26 6.64 -16.97
C TYR A 242 -38.62 5.42 -16.30
N PRO A 243 -39.40 4.45 -15.78
CA PRO A 243 -38.83 3.30 -15.07
C PRO A 243 -38.08 2.33 -15.99
N ASP A 244 -36.87 1.97 -15.59
CA ASP A 244 -36.05 0.93 -16.22
C ASP A 244 -36.54 -0.47 -15.77
N LYS A 245 -37.38 -1.09 -16.60
CA LYS A 245 -38.00 -2.40 -16.32
C LYS A 245 -37.01 -3.55 -16.24
N GLU A 246 -35.85 -3.45 -16.89
CA GLU A 246 -34.82 -4.49 -16.86
C GLU A 246 -34.00 -4.39 -15.57
N ARG A 247 -33.72 -3.16 -15.12
CA ARG A 247 -33.13 -2.90 -13.80
C ARG A 247 -33.95 -3.48 -12.67
N GLU A 248 -35.27 -3.22 -12.66
CA GLU A 248 -36.15 -3.65 -11.56
C GLU A 248 -36.25 -5.17 -11.40
N LYS A 249 -35.93 -5.95 -12.45
CA LYS A 249 -35.92 -7.42 -12.41
C LYS A 249 -34.64 -8.01 -11.82
N GLU A 250 -33.56 -7.24 -11.75
CA GLU A 250 -32.25 -7.73 -11.29
C GLU A 250 -32.13 -7.65 -9.77
N ASP A 251 -31.56 -8.69 -9.15
CA ASP A 251 -31.22 -8.65 -7.73
C ASP A 251 -29.96 -7.81 -7.49
N HIS A 252 -30.15 -6.57 -7.03
CA HIS A 252 -29.07 -5.65 -6.71
C HIS A 252 -28.26 -6.04 -5.47
N ASN A 253 -28.73 -6.98 -4.65
CA ASN A 253 -28.02 -7.45 -3.44
C ASN A 253 -27.12 -8.66 -3.70
N ALA A 254 -27.27 -9.34 -4.83
CA ALA A 254 -26.41 -10.45 -5.23
C ALA A 254 -24.93 -10.01 -5.35
N SER A 255 -24.02 -10.81 -4.78
CA SER A 255 -22.58 -10.60 -4.95
C SER A 255 -22.13 -10.94 -6.38
N TRP A 256 -21.03 -10.35 -6.85
CA TRP A 256 -20.47 -10.68 -8.15
C TRP A 256 -19.56 -11.91 -8.09
N SER A 257 -19.71 -12.81 -9.04
CA SER A 257 -18.80 -13.93 -9.28
C SER A 257 -18.10 -13.79 -10.64
N PRO A 258 -16.93 -14.41 -10.86
CA PRO A 258 -16.35 -14.50 -12.21
C PRO A 258 -17.25 -15.22 -13.22
N ALA A 259 -18.14 -16.11 -12.77
CA ALA A 259 -19.07 -16.82 -13.66
C ALA A 259 -20.06 -15.85 -14.33
N ASP A 260 -20.51 -14.82 -13.61
CA ASP A 260 -21.45 -13.81 -14.11
C ASP A 260 -20.93 -13.12 -15.39
N PHE A 261 -19.62 -12.89 -15.47
CA PHE A 261 -18.98 -12.39 -16.69
C PHE A 261 -19.03 -13.44 -17.79
N TYR A 262 -18.56 -14.66 -17.53
CA TYR A 262 -18.48 -15.70 -18.56
C TYR A 262 -19.83 -16.09 -19.16
N GLU A 263 -20.91 -16.02 -18.38
CA GLU A 263 -22.29 -16.21 -18.85
C GLU A 263 -22.81 -15.06 -19.71
N SER A 264 -22.21 -13.87 -19.57
CA SER A 264 -22.57 -12.68 -20.34
C SER A 264 -21.91 -12.60 -21.72
N VAL A 265 -20.83 -13.34 -21.95
CA VAL A 265 -20.00 -13.20 -23.17
C VAL A 265 -20.67 -13.81 -24.41
N HIS A 266 -20.45 -13.20 -25.58
CA HIS A 266 -20.96 -13.74 -26.84
C HIS A 266 -20.38 -15.13 -27.16
N VAL A 267 -21.26 -16.05 -27.55
CA VAL A 267 -20.89 -17.35 -28.12
C VAL A 267 -21.48 -17.45 -29.53
N PRO A 268 -20.65 -17.44 -30.59
CA PRO A 268 -21.13 -17.56 -31.96
C PRO A 268 -21.92 -18.85 -32.20
N SER A 269 -23.07 -18.72 -32.87
CA SER A 269 -23.88 -19.89 -33.26
C SER A 269 -23.11 -20.80 -34.22
N LYS A 270 -23.23 -22.12 -34.01
CA LYS A 270 -22.69 -23.14 -34.94
C LYS A 270 -23.32 -23.08 -36.33
N SER A 271 -24.50 -22.46 -36.48
CA SER A 271 -25.20 -22.31 -37.76
C SER A 271 -24.64 -21.21 -38.66
N LEU A 272 -23.69 -20.40 -38.19
CA LEU A 272 -23.13 -19.29 -38.97
C LEU A 272 -22.23 -19.82 -40.10
N GLN A 273 -22.64 -19.61 -41.35
CA GLN A 273 -21.85 -19.98 -42.52
C GLN A 273 -20.63 -19.05 -42.63
N THR A 274 -19.43 -19.63 -42.56
CA THR A 274 -18.14 -18.93 -42.67
C THR A 274 -17.21 -19.66 -43.64
N GLU A 275 -17.79 -20.42 -44.57
CA GLU A 275 -17.06 -21.13 -45.62
C GLU A 275 -16.36 -20.12 -46.54
N GLY A 276 -15.13 -20.43 -46.94
CA GLY A 276 -14.29 -19.52 -47.72
C GLY A 276 -13.60 -18.40 -46.93
N LEU A 277 -13.95 -18.17 -45.65
CA LEU A 277 -13.31 -17.15 -44.81
C LEU A 277 -11.87 -17.60 -44.44
N CYS A 278 -10.88 -16.78 -44.81
CA CYS A 278 -9.43 -17.01 -44.62
C CYS A 278 -8.74 -17.98 -45.61
N ASP A 279 -9.42 -18.44 -46.65
CA ASP A 279 -8.77 -19.25 -47.69
C ASP A 279 -7.62 -18.45 -48.35
N GLU A 280 -6.44 -19.06 -48.47
CA GLU A 280 -5.20 -18.49 -49.04
C GLU A 280 -4.53 -17.35 -48.24
N VAL A 281 -5.02 -17.02 -47.04
CA VAL A 281 -4.49 -15.91 -46.24
C VAL A 281 -3.39 -16.34 -45.25
N LEU A 282 -3.50 -17.56 -44.73
CA LEU A 282 -2.52 -18.21 -43.85
C LEU A 282 -2.11 -19.55 -44.44
N ASP A 283 -0.91 -20.04 -44.12
CA ASP A 283 -0.45 -21.37 -44.53
C ASP A 283 -1.17 -22.51 -43.76
N SER A 284 -2.14 -22.19 -42.91
CA SER A 284 -2.84 -23.14 -42.06
C SER A 284 -4.34 -22.95 -42.12
N GLU A 285 -5.05 -24.07 -42.17
CA GLU A 285 -6.50 -24.09 -42.18
C GLU A 285 -7.05 -23.80 -40.78
N LEU A 286 -7.93 -22.79 -40.68
CA LEU A 286 -8.65 -22.48 -39.45
C LEU A 286 -9.78 -23.47 -39.21
N TYR A 287 -9.97 -23.87 -37.95
CA TYR A 287 -11.13 -24.63 -37.50
C TYR A 287 -12.44 -23.81 -37.66
N PRO A 288 -13.62 -24.46 -37.76
CA PRO A 288 -14.88 -23.74 -37.96
C PRO A 288 -15.18 -22.69 -36.87
N PHE A 289 -14.96 -23.01 -35.59
CA PHE A 289 -15.11 -22.01 -34.51
C PHE A 289 -14.14 -20.82 -34.65
N GLN A 290 -12.92 -21.04 -35.11
CA GLN A 290 -11.92 -19.98 -35.31
C GLN A 290 -12.35 -19.05 -36.45
N ARG A 291 -12.92 -19.60 -37.53
CA ARG A 291 -13.50 -18.80 -38.62
C ARG A 291 -14.63 -17.92 -38.11
N ARG A 292 -15.52 -18.45 -37.26
CA ARG A 292 -16.58 -17.67 -36.61
C ARG A 292 -16.02 -16.56 -35.70
N ALA A 293 -14.97 -16.85 -34.93
CA ALA A 293 -14.29 -15.84 -34.11
C ALA A 293 -13.71 -14.72 -34.99
N VAL A 294 -13.00 -15.06 -36.07
CA VAL A 294 -12.43 -14.09 -37.02
C VAL A 294 -13.51 -13.26 -37.72
N ALA A 295 -14.63 -13.87 -38.13
CA ALA A 295 -15.77 -13.16 -38.71
C ALA A 295 -16.33 -12.10 -37.74
N TRP A 296 -16.48 -12.49 -36.47
CA TRP A 296 -16.92 -11.57 -35.42
C TRP A 296 -15.91 -10.44 -35.20
N MET A 297 -14.61 -10.75 -35.17
CA MET A 297 -13.56 -9.72 -35.04
C MET A 297 -13.55 -8.72 -36.21
N LEU A 298 -13.71 -9.20 -37.44
CA LEU A 298 -13.84 -8.33 -38.62
C LEU A 298 -15.00 -7.35 -38.48
N ARG A 299 -16.17 -7.87 -38.08
CA ARG A 299 -17.38 -7.05 -37.87
C ARG A 299 -17.16 -5.99 -36.79
N ARG A 300 -16.45 -6.32 -35.71
CA ARG A 300 -16.05 -5.38 -34.65
C ARG A 300 -15.06 -4.30 -35.12
N GLU A 301 -14.33 -4.53 -36.20
CA GLU A 301 -13.50 -3.52 -36.86
C GLU A 301 -14.23 -2.77 -37.98
N GLY A 302 -15.55 -2.98 -38.11
CA GLY A 302 -16.41 -2.26 -39.05
C GLY A 302 -16.38 -2.81 -40.48
N VAL A 303 -15.91 -4.06 -40.68
CA VAL A 303 -15.86 -4.70 -41.99
C VAL A 303 -16.54 -6.07 -41.98
N GLU A 304 -17.17 -6.44 -43.09
CA GLU A 304 -17.78 -7.76 -43.28
C GLU A 304 -17.28 -8.37 -44.59
N LYS A 305 -17.17 -9.70 -44.63
CA LYS A 305 -16.77 -10.41 -45.84
C LYS A 305 -17.99 -10.54 -46.78
N ILE A 306 -17.81 -10.11 -48.01
CA ILE A 306 -18.75 -10.29 -49.13
C ILE A 306 -18.07 -11.20 -50.17
N ASP A 307 -18.84 -11.77 -51.10
CA ASP A 307 -18.36 -12.67 -52.16
C ASP A 307 -17.12 -12.14 -52.93
N GLN A 308 -16.91 -10.82 -52.98
CA GLN A 308 -15.73 -10.18 -53.60
C GLN A 308 -14.93 -9.29 -52.63
N GLY A 309 -14.53 -9.83 -51.48
CA GLY A 309 -13.56 -9.18 -50.56
C GLY A 309 -14.19 -8.66 -49.27
N LEU A 310 -13.57 -7.63 -48.66
CA LEU A 310 -14.08 -6.98 -47.45
C LEU A 310 -14.80 -5.69 -47.82
N ALA A 311 -16.00 -5.48 -47.27
CA ALA A 311 -16.74 -4.24 -47.41
C ALA A 311 -16.95 -3.56 -46.06
N GLY A 312 -16.91 -2.23 -46.04
CA GLY A 312 -17.19 -1.44 -44.85
C GLY A 312 -18.67 -1.51 -44.48
N ILE A 313 -18.94 -1.69 -43.19
CA ILE A 313 -20.30 -1.67 -42.64
C ILE A 313 -20.76 -0.20 -42.57
N SER A 314 -21.99 0.07 -43.01
CA SER A 314 -22.53 1.44 -42.99
C SER A 314 -22.53 2.00 -41.56
N LYS A 315 -22.12 3.28 -41.41
CA LYS A 315 -22.18 4.00 -40.14
C LYS A 315 -23.57 3.94 -39.50
N SER A 316 -24.64 3.97 -40.30
CA SER A 316 -26.02 3.86 -39.80
C SER A 316 -26.37 2.49 -39.23
N GLN A 317 -25.72 1.42 -39.67
CA GLN A 317 -25.88 0.06 -39.12
C GLN A 317 -25.07 -0.10 -37.83
N MET A 318 -23.84 0.43 -37.79
CA MET A 318 -23.02 0.48 -36.57
C MET A 318 -23.63 1.39 -35.48
N LEU A 319 -24.28 2.49 -35.87
CA LEU A 319 -24.99 3.39 -34.95
C LEU A 319 -26.25 2.75 -34.35
N LYS A 320 -26.95 1.88 -35.10
CA LYS A 320 -28.08 1.11 -34.56
C LYS A 320 -27.65 0.14 -33.46
N GLU A 321 -26.46 -0.43 -33.57
CA GLU A 321 -25.85 -1.25 -32.51
C GLU A 321 -25.46 -0.38 -31.29
N ARG A 322 -25.10 0.90 -31.51
CA ARG A 322 -24.77 1.90 -30.47
C ARG A 322 -25.99 2.48 -29.71
N LEU A 323 -27.22 2.29 -30.20
CA LEU A 323 -28.47 2.70 -29.51
C LEU A 323 -28.71 1.95 -28.18
N SER A 324 -27.77 1.11 -27.73
CA SER A 324 -27.95 0.21 -26.59
C SER A 324 -28.14 0.88 -25.23
N PHE A 325 -27.72 2.15 -25.06
CA PHE A 325 -27.83 2.92 -23.81
C PHE A 325 -28.90 4.02 -23.81
N TYR A 326 -29.39 4.42 -24.98
CA TYR A 326 -30.40 5.47 -25.10
C TYR A 326 -31.72 4.86 -25.56
N GLU A 327 -32.71 4.89 -24.69
CA GLU A 327 -34.04 4.38 -24.99
C GLU A 327 -34.95 5.52 -25.46
N PRO A 328 -35.71 5.35 -26.55
CA PRO A 328 -36.69 6.33 -26.99
C PRO A 328 -37.87 6.36 -26.02
N VAL A 329 -38.20 7.56 -25.53
CA VAL A 329 -39.33 7.83 -24.64
C VAL A 329 -40.10 9.05 -25.14
N GLU A 330 -41.36 9.20 -24.73
CA GLU A 330 -42.17 10.37 -25.07
C GLU A 330 -42.28 11.29 -23.85
N ASP A 331 -42.11 12.60 -24.05
CA ASP A 331 -42.37 13.60 -23.01
C ASP A 331 -43.86 13.82 -22.77
N LEU A 332 -44.21 14.65 -21.78
CA LEU A 332 -45.61 14.99 -21.48
C LEU A 332 -46.39 15.63 -22.63
N SER A 333 -45.70 16.13 -23.65
CA SER A 333 -46.29 16.75 -24.84
C SER A 333 -46.34 15.79 -26.04
N GLY A 334 -45.97 14.51 -25.84
CA GLY A 334 -45.90 13.49 -26.89
C GLY A 334 -44.72 13.68 -27.84
N GLN A 335 -43.70 14.47 -27.47
CA GLN A 335 -42.50 14.64 -28.27
C GLN A 335 -41.46 13.57 -27.92
N LEU A 336 -40.79 13.05 -28.94
CA LEU A 336 -39.75 12.04 -28.78
C LEU A 336 -38.53 12.62 -28.03
N CYS A 337 -38.10 11.90 -27.01
CA CYS A 337 -36.91 12.14 -26.21
C CYS A 337 -36.12 10.83 -26.04
N PHE A 338 -34.88 10.93 -25.56
CA PHE A 338 -34.00 9.77 -25.33
C PHE A 338 -33.50 9.78 -23.89
N VAL A 339 -33.72 8.66 -23.19
CA VAL A 339 -33.26 8.46 -21.81
C VAL A 339 -32.05 7.52 -21.79
N ASN A 340 -31.01 7.92 -21.05
CA ASN A 340 -29.88 7.08 -20.74
C ASN A 340 -29.81 6.88 -19.22
N TYR A 341 -30.26 5.71 -18.77
CA TYR A 341 -30.33 5.35 -17.36
C TYR A 341 -28.95 5.29 -16.71
N LEU A 342 -27.95 4.75 -17.41
CA LEU A 342 -26.61 4.61 -16.87
C LEU A 342 -25.97 5.97 -16.53
N GLN A 343 -26.12 6.96 -17.41
CA GLN A 343 -25.59 8.31 -17.23
C GLN A 343 -26.58 9.26 -16.55
N GLY A 344 -27.83 8.84 -16.36
CA GLY A 344 -28.91 9.66 -15.84
C GLY A 344 -29.21 10.88 -16.73
N ILE A 345 -29.20 10.74 -18.05
CA ILE A 345 -29.41 11.85 -19.00
C ILE A 345 -30.75 11.67 -19.71
N LEU A 346 -31.54 12.75 -19.79
CA LEU A 346 -32.69 12.86 -20.70
C LEU A 346 -32.39 13.97 -21.72
N SER A 347 -32.53 13.67 -23.01
CA SER A 347 -32.22 14.61 -24.09
C SER A 347 -33.23 14.57 -25.23
N ARG A 348 -33.45 15.72 -25.88
CA ARG A 348 -34.27 15.83 -27.11
C ARG A 348 -33.54 15.29 -28.34
N GLU A 349 -32.21 15.25 -28.30
CA GLU A 349 -31.37 14.79 -29.41
C GLU A 349 -30.41 13.70 -28.94
N LEU A 350 -30.07 12.77 -29.83
CA LEU A 350 -28.99 11.83 -29.57
C LEU A 350 -27.64 12.56 -29.67
N PRO A 351 -26.64 12.21 -28.84
CA PRO A 351 -25.31 12.82 -28.93
C PRO A 351 -24.71 12.63 -30.33
N ALA A 352 -24.41 13.75 -31.01
CA ALA A 352 -23.96 13.78 -32.41
C ALA A 352 -22.66 12.98 -32.66
N ASP A 353 -21.78 12.87 -31.66
CA ASP A 353 -20.46 12.26 -31.81
C ASP A 353 -20.14 11.32 -30.66
N GLY A 354 -20.22 10.02 -30.91
CA GLY A 354 -19.49 9.06 -30.09
C GLY A 354 -18.87 8.00 -30.97
N LYS A 355 -17.60 7.75 -30.72
CA LYS A 355 -16.82 6.80 -31.49
C LYS A 355 -17.31 5.41 -31.20
N VAL A 356 -17.65 4.68 -32.26
CA VAL A 356 -17.94 3.24 -32.13
C VAL A 356 -16.63 2.56 -31.73
N LEU A 357 -16.70 1.69 -30.71
CA LEU A 357 -15.56 0.88 -30.31
C LEU A 357 -15.12 0.01 -31.49
N SER A 358 -13.89 0.22 -31.97
CA SER A 358 -13.27 -0.65 -32.97
C SER A 358 -12.40 -1.71 -32.29
N GLY A 359 -12.84 -2.96 -32.37
CA GLY A 359 -12.26 -4.12 -31.68
C GLY A 359 -13.08 -4.61 -30.47
N GLY A 360 -12.44 -5.31 -29.53
CA GLY A 360 -13.13 -5.98 -28.42
C GLY A 360 -12.25 -6.88 -27.55
N LEU A 361 -12.90 -7.78 -26.80
CA LEU A 361 -12.27 -8.79 -25.97
C LEU A 361 -12.41 -10.19 -26.58
N LEU A 362 -11.28 -10.85 -26.85
CA LEU A 362 -11.24 -12.25 -27.22
C LEU A 362 -10.93 -13.09 -25.97
N ALA A 363 -11.99 -13.58 -25.31
CA ALA A 363 -11.96 -14.22 -24.01
C ALA A 363 -12.04 -15.76 -24.08
N GLU A 364 -11.49 -16.37 -25.13
CA GLU A 364 -11.57 -17.82 -25.35
C GLU A 364 -10.72 -18.66 -24.41
N GLU A 365 -11.18 -19.87 -24.08
CA GLU A 365 -10.43 -20.82 -23.25
C GLU A 365 -9.00 -21.07 -23.77
N MET A 366 -8.06 -21.32 -22.86
CA MET A 366 -6.65 -21.56 -23.21
C MET A 366 -6.49 -22.80 -24.10
N GLY A 367 -5.69 -22.67 -25.16
CA GLY A 367 -5.39 -23.76 -26.11
C GLY A 367 -6.33 -23.85 -27.32
N LEU A 368 -7.19 -22.85 -27.56
CA LEU A 368 -8.09 -22.81 -28.72
C LEU A 368 -7.49 -22.15 -29.98
N GLY A 369 -6.27 -21.62 -29.90
CA GLY A 369 -5.58 -21.06 -31.06
C GLY A 369 -5.79 -19.57 -31.32
N LYS A 370 -6.06 -18.78 -30.26
CA LYS A 370 -6.18 -17.31 -30.30
C LYS A 370 -5.09 -16.60 -31.11
N THR A 371 -3.84 -17.08 -31.06
CA THR A 371 -2.73 -16.53 -31.85
C THR A 371 -3.01 -16.59 -33.35
N VAL A 372 -3.51 -17.73 -33.84
CA VAL A 372 -3.80 -17.96 -35.27
C VAL A 372 -5.01 -17.15 -35.71
N GLU A 373 -6.03 -17.00 -34.85
CA GLU A 373 -7.16 -16.10 -35.09
C GLU A 373 -6.70 -14.65 -35.25
N LEU A 374 -5.81 -14.19 -34.38
CA LEU A 374 -5.26 -12.84 -34.48
C LEU A 374 -4.41 -12.65 -35.74
N MET A 375 -3.59 -13.63 -36.11
CA MET A 375 -2.83 -13.61 -37.36
C MET A 375 -3.74 -13.55 -38.58
N ALA A 376 -4.84 -14.31 -38.59
CA ALA A 376 -5.84 -14.25 -39.65
C ALA A 376 -6.46 -12.86 -39.78
N LEU A 377 -6.81 -12.23 -38.65
CA LEU A 377 -7.34 -10.87 -38.62
C LEU A 377 -6.33 -9.83 -39.13
N ILE A 378 -5.04 -9.95 -38.78
CA ILE A 378 -3.96 -9.08 -39.28
C ILE A 378 -3.81 -9.21 -40.79
N ALA A 379 -3.82 -10.43 -41.29
CA ALA A 379 -3.62 -10.69 -42.70
C ALA A 379 -4.84 -10.27 -43.55
N LEU A 380 -6.06 -10.45 -43.05
CA LEU A 380 -7.32 -10.08 -43.72
C LEU A 380 -7.59 -8.57 -43.75
N HIS A 381 -7.51 -7.89 -42.61
CA HIS A 381 -7.88 -6.48 -42.49
C HIS A 381 -6.66 -5.61 -42.25
N ARG A 382 -6.01 -5.22 -43.35
CA ARG A 382 -4.88 -4.27 -43.36
C ARG A 382 -5.41 -2.84 -43.51
N ARG A 383 -4.65 -1.87 -42.97
CA ARG A 383 -4.98 -0.45 -43.08
C ARG A 383 -5.04 -0.02 -44.57
N PRO A 384 -6.18 0.52 -45.06
CA PRO A 384 -6.24 1.16 -46.37
C PRO A 384 -5.29 2.37 -46.39
N GLU A 385 -4.59 2.61 -47.52
CA GLU A 385 -3.54 3.62 -47.75
C GLU A 385 -3.30 4.59 -46.57
N ALA A 386 -2.24 4.33 -45.79
CA ALA A 386 -1.90 5.19 -44.66
C ALA A 386 -1.60 6.63 -45.16
N PRO A 387 -2.18 7.68 -44.55
CA PRO A 387 -1.94 9.05 -44.99
C PRO A 387 -0.45 9.37 -44.98
N SER A 388 0.07 9.97 -46.07
CA SER A 388 1.45 10.43 -46.10
C SER A 388 1.62 11.65 -45.19
N GLY A 389 2.43 11.54 -44.13
CA GLY A 389 2.72 12.63 -43.18
C GLY A 389 2.18 12.37 -41.77
N GLN A 390 2.30 13.36 -40.88
CA GLN A 390 1.77 13.25 -39.52
C GLN A 390 0.25 13.47 -39.49
N VAL A 391 -0.45 12.66 -38.70
CA VAL A 391 -1.89 12.75 -38.46
C VAL A 391 -2.11 13.17 -37.01
N ARG A 392 -3.09 14.03 -36.74
CA ARG A 392 -3.49 14.35 -35.36
C ARG A 392 -4.33 13.20 -34.82
N ASP A 393 -3.85 12.51 -33.80
CA ASP A 393 -4.62 11.44 -33.14
C ASP A 393 -5.66 12.04 -32.21
N ASP A 394 -6.91 11.70 -32.44
CA ASP A 394 -8.04 12.32 -31.75
C ASP A 394 -8.09 12.08 -30.23
N HIS A 395 -7.41 11.06 -29.70
CA HIS A 395 -7.44 10.75 -28.27
C HIS A 395 -6.27 11.37 -27.52
N SER A 396 -5.09 11.36 -28.14
CA SER A 396 -3.90 12.01 -27.57
C SER A 396 -3.83 13.50 -27.89
N GLU A 397 -4.57 13.97 -28.90
CA GLU A 397 -4.52 15.30 -29.51
C GLU A 397 -3.13 15.67 -30.08
N THR A 398 -2.23 14.69 -30.20
CA THR A 398 -0.85 14.86 -30.67
C THR A 398 -0.70 14.49 -32.15
N CYS A 399 0.23 15.14 -32.84
CA CYS A 399 0.62 14.77 -34.20
C CYS A 399 1.53 13.53 -34.16
N VAL A 400 1.13 12.48 -34.86
CA VAL A 400 1.76 11.15 -34.83
C VAL A 400 1.88 10.56 -36.23
N THR A 401 2.85 9.67 -36.44
CA THR A 401 3.07 9.01 -37.74
C THR A 401 2.08 7.84 -37.90
N PRO A 402 1.24 7.80 -38.94
CA PRO A 402 0.35 6.68 -39.17
C PRO A 402 1.12 5.43 -39.62
N SER A 403 0.77 4.28 -39.06
CA SER A 403 1.34 2.99 -39.46
C SER A 403 0.26 2.00 -39.89
N LYS A 404 0.62 1.09 -40.80
CA LYS A 404 -0.15 -0.12 -41.14
C LYS A 404 0.05 -1.26 -40.14
N ALA A 405 1.04 -1.15 -39.26
CA ALA A 405 1.48 -2.23 -38.39
C ALA A 405 0.49 -2.52 -37.25
N THR A 406 0.44 -3.78 -36.86
CA THR A 406 -0.21 -4.26 -35.62
C THR A 406 0.83 -4.39 -34.51
N LEU A 407 0.65 -3.65 -33.42
CA LEU A 407 1.49 -3.77 -32.22
C LEU A 407 0.91 -4.83 -31.28
N ILE A 408 1.65 -5.91 -31.06
CA ILE A 408 1.28 -6.99 -30.14
C ILE A 408 2.13 -6.87 -28.89
N ILE A 409 1.48 -6.74 -27.74
CA ILE A 409 2.10 -6.68 -26.43
C ILE A 409 1.85 -8.01 -25.72
N THR A 410 2.92 -8.73 -25.39
CA THR A 410 2.83 -10.11 -24.87
C THR A 410 3.78 -10.33 -23.66
N PRO A 411 3.53 -11.30 -22.77
CA PRO A 411 4.48 -11.69 -21.74
C PRO A 411 5.81 -12.19 -22.32
N ASN A 412 6.91 -11.94 -21.60
CA ASN A 412 8.24 -12.35 -22.05
C ASN A 412 8.38 -13.88 -22.24
N SER A 413 7.59 -14.67 -21.50
CA SER A 413 7.61 -16.14 -21.55
C SER A 413 7.10 -16.74 -22.86
N ILE A 414 6.23 -16.03 -23.59
CA ILE A 414 5.62 -16.53 -24.85
C ILE A 414 6.05 -15.73 -26.08
N LEU A 415 7.02 -14.83 -25.92
CA LEU A 415 7.53 -14.00 -27.02
C LEU A 415 8.17 -14.83 -28.15
N GLU A 416 8.96 -15.86 -27.81
CA GLU A 416 9.55 -16.75 -28.81
C GLU A 416 8.50 -17.63 -29.49
N GLN A 417 7.41 -17.97 -28.77
CA GLN A 417 6.28 -18.68 -29.34
C GLN A 417 5.60 -17.83 -30.42
N TRP A 418 5.32 -16.54 -30.16
CA TRP A 418 4.79 -15.60 -31.16
C TRP A 418 5.66 -15.53 -32.43
N ARG A 419 6.99 -15.47 -32.27
CA ARG A 419 7.92 -15.44 -33.41
C ARG A 419 7.89 -16.74 -34.21
N SER A 420 7.82 -17.88 -33.53
CA SER A 420 7.73 -19.18 -34.19
C SER A 420 6.40 -19.32 -34.94
N GLU A 421 5.30 -18.88 -34.36
CA GLU A 421 3.97 -18.97 -34.97
C GLU A 421 3.81 -18.03 -36.17
N LEU A 422 4.30 -16.79 -36.09
CA LEU A 422 4.30 -15.86 -37.23
C LEU A 422 5.09 -16.42 -38.42
N ARG A 423 6.30 -16.97 -38.18
CA ARG A 423 7.11 -17.58 -39.24
C ARG A 423 6.47 -18.82 -39.86
N ARG A 424 5.68 -19.57 -39.07
CA ARG A 424 5.07 -20.84 -39.49
C ARG A 424 3.76 -20.64 -40.22
N HIS A 425 2.91 -19.74 -39.75
CA HIS A 425 1.53 -19.62 -40.21
C HIS A 425 1.30 -18.41 -41.13
N ALA A 426 2.14 -17.37 -41.04
CA ALA A 426 2.00 -16.14 -41.79
C ALA A 426 3.36 -15.59 -42.29
N PRO A 427 4.14 -16.36 -43.06
CA PRO A 427 5.47 -15.91 -43.51
C PRO A 427 5.45 -14.66 -44.40
N ALA A 428 4.29 -14.34 -44.99
CA ALA A 428 4.08 -13.12 -45.76
C ALA A 428 4.01 -11.83 -44.91
N LEU A 429 3.84 -11.93 -43.58
CA LEU A 429 3.82 -10.79 -42.67
C LEU A 429 5.22 -10.48 -42.15
N LYS A 430 5.71 -9.26 -42.41
CA LYS A 430 7.00 -8.81 -41.86
C LYS A 430 6.82 -8.40 -40.41
N PHE A 431 7.69 -8.89 -39.51
CA PHE A 431 7.63 -8.55 -38.09
C PHE A 431 8.94 -8.06 -37.50
N HIS A 432 8.86 -7.21 -36.47
CA HIS A 432 9.99 -6.67 -35.71
C HIS A 432 9.81 -6.88 -34.20
N LEU A 433 10.92 -7.11 -33.46
CA LEU A 433 10.90 -7.07 -31.99
C LEU A 433 11.38 -5.71 -31.49
N TYR A 434 10.47 -4.92 -30.92
CA TYR A 434 10.82 -3.70 -30.22
C TYR A 434 11.41 -4.01 -28.84
N LYS A 435 12.70 -3.68 -28.66
CA LYS A 435 13.46 -3.94 -27.42
C LYS A 435 13.45 -2.78 -26.42
N GLY A 436 12.79 -1.68 -26.77
CA GLY A 436 12.71 -0.48 -25.93
C GLY A 436 13.79 0.57 -26.24
N ILE A 437 13.65 1.75 -25.65
CA ILE A 437 14.61 2.86 -25.83
C ILE A 437 15.99 2.46 -25.23
N PRO A 438 17.07 2.45 -26.02
CA PRO A 438 18.40 2.08 -25.54
C PRO A 438 18.89 3.05 -24.44
N ARG A 439 19.38 2.49 -23.33
CA ARG A 439 19.94 3.23 -22.18
C ARG A 439 21.47 3.28 -22.29
N GLY A 440 22.03 4.22 -23.05
CA GLY A 440 23.49 4.38 -23.18
C GLY A 440 23.91 5.55 -24.08
N LEU A 441 25.21 5.89 -24.04
CA LEU A 441 25.87 6.92 -24.89
C LEU A 441 25.99 6.53 -26.37
N ASN A 442 25.66 5.28 -26.73
CA ASN A 442 25.78 4.72 -28.08
C ASN A 442 24.42 4.52 -28.74
N ALA A 443 23.62 5.59 -28.87
CA ALA A 443 22.46 5.58 -29.74
C ALA A 443 22.86 6.27 -31.06
N GLU A 444 23.39 5.50 -32.01
CA GLU A 444 23.76 6.00 -33.34
C GLU A 444 22.52 6.34 -34.19
N GLU A 445 21.37 5.73 -33.92
CA GLU A 445 20.11 5.96 -34.63
C GLU A 445 19.29 7.11 -34.03
N SER A 446 18.79 8.00 -34.89
CA SER A 446 17.85 9.05 -34.50
C SER A 446 16.51 8.41 -34.05
N GLN A 447 15.81 9.05 -33.12
CA GLN A 447 14.46 8.60 -32.75
C GLN A 447 13.50 8.62 -33.95
N ASP A 448 13.70 9.56 -34.88
CA ASP A 448 12.89 9.70 -36.09
C ASP A 448 13.08 8.51 -37.05
N ASP A 449 14.30 7.97 -37.13
CA ASP A 449 14.61 6.80 -37.97
C ASP A 449 13.90 5.56 -37.44
N ILE A 450 13.93 5.34 -36.12
CA ILE A 450 13.21 4.24 -35.46
C ILE A 450 11.69 4.36 -35.68
N ILE A 451 11.14 5.56 -35.56
CA ILE A 451 9.70 5.79 -35.79
C ILE A 451 9.34 5.46 -37.23
N LYS A 452 10.15 5.88 -38.19
CA LYS A 452 9.94 5.63 -39.61
C LYS A 452 10.02 4.13 -39.93
N GLU A 453 11.07 3.45 -39.46
CA GLU A 453 11.25 2.00 -39.63
C GLU A 453 10.06 1.22 -39.07
N LEU A 454 9.67 1.48 -37.82
CA LEU A 454 8.54 0.81 -37.18
C LEU A 454 7.20 1.12 -37.87
N ALA A 455 7.03 2.31 -38.45
CA ALA A 455 5.79 2.72 -39.07
C ALA A 455 5.62 2.17 -40.50
N GLU A 456 6.69 2.11 -41.30
CA GLU A 456 6.65 1.84 -42.74
C GLU A 456 7.03 0.39 -43.11
N ASP A 457 8.04 -0.20 -42.45
CA ASP A 457 8.70 -1.42 -42.95
C ASP A 457 8.04 -2.73 -42.50
N TYR A 458 7.31 -2.71 -41.39
CA TYR A 458 6.76 -3.90 -40.75
C TYR A 458 5.23 -3.94 -40.76
N ASP A 459 4.67 -5.15 -40.75
CA ASP A 459 3.24 -5.40 -40.60
C ASP A 459 2.88 -5.76 -39.15
N VAL A 460 3.81 -6.32 -38.39
CA VAL A 460 3.66 -6.68 -36.97
C VAL A 460 4.84 -6.19 -36.14
N VAL A 461 4.58 -5.49 -35.04
CA VAL A 461 5.61 -5.12 -34.07
C VAL A 461 5.31 -5.85 -32.76
N LEU A 462 6.27 -6.64 -32.28
CA LEU A 462 6.19 -7.33 -31.01
C LEU A 462 6.86 -6.50 -29.92
N ALA A 463 6.19 -6.34 -28.78
CA ALA A 463 6.74 -5.72 -27.58
C ALA A 463 6.34 -6.53 -26.34
N THR A 464 7.08 -6.36 -25.23
CA THR A 464 6.73 -7.02 -23.97
C THR A 464 6.15 -6.04 -22.95
N TYR A 465 5.33 -6.54 -22.02
CA TYR A 465 4.85 -5.74 -20.89
C TYR A 465 6.01 -5.12 -20.08
N ASN A 466 7.15 -5.81 -19.97
CA ASN A 466 8.34 -5.30 -19.30
C ASN A 466 8.94 -4.10 -20.06
N THR A 467 9.02 -4.18 -21.39
CA THR A 467 9.49 -3.08 -22.24
C THR A 467 8.60 -1.85 -22.07
N LEU A 468 7.28 -2.01 -22.11
CA LEU A 468 6.34 -0.90 -21.90
C LEU A 468 6.47 -0.30 -20.49
N ALA A 469 6.58 -1.13 -19.45
CA ALA A 469 6.72 -0.66 -18.08
C ALA A 469 7.98 0.22 -17.89
N GLN A 470 9.07 -0.11 -18.57
CA GLN A 470 10.32 0.66 -18.52
C GLN A 470 10.23 2.02 -19.24
N GLU A 471 9.20 2.22 -20.08
CA GLU A 471 9.01 3.42 -20.89
C GLU A 471 7.99 4.42 -20.35
N LEU A 472 7.41 4.15 -19.18
CA LEU A 472 6.41 5.01 -18.56
C LEU A 472 6.84 6.49 -18.50
N HIS A 473 8.08 6.76 -18.12
CA HIS A 473 8.62 8.12 -18.05
C HIS A 473 8.89 8.76 -19.42
N PHE A 474 8.85 8.03 -20.52
CA PHE A 474 8.98 8.57 -21.88
C PHE A 474 7.62 8.67 -22.59
N ALA A 475 6.60 7.97 -22.08
CA ALA A 475 5.22 8.02 -22.55
C ALA A 475 4.39 9.13 -21.89
N GLU A 476 4.71 9.52 -20.65
CA GLU A 476 3.91 10.48 -19.87
C GLU A 476 4.39 11.93 -19.96
N ASP A 477 3.42 12.83 -20.14
CA ASP A 477 3.64 14.27 -20.05
C ASP A 477 4.11 14.65 -18.63
N PRO A 478 5.06 15.59 -18.49
CA PRO A 478 5.62 15.91 -17.18
C PRO A 478 4.55 16.55 -16.28
N PRO A 479 4.55 16.26 -14.96
CA PRO A 479 3.75 17.05 -14.03
C PRO A 479 4.19 18.52 -14.10
N GLU A 480 3.22 19.44 -14.15
CA GLU A 480 3.50 20.88 -14.10
C GLU A 480 4.31 21.20 -12.85
N ARG A 481 5.57 21.56 -13.03
CA ARG A 481 6.44 22.06 -11.98
C ARG A 481 6.91 23.44 -12.41
N SER A 482 6.68 24.45 -11.59
CA SER A 482 7.22 25.79 -11.82
C SER A 482 8.74 25.72 -11.83
N ARG A 483 9.32 25.80 -13.04
CA ARG A 483 10.78 25.82 -13.21
C ARG A 483 11.22 27.27 -13.38
N ARG A 484 12.32 27.63 -12.71
CA ARG A 484 12.93 28.97 -12.79
C ARG A 484 13.49 29.29 -14.18
N HIS A 485 13.74 28.28 -15.02
CA HIS A 485 14.29 28.41 -16.37
C HIS A 485 13.65 27.38 -17.32
N GLU A 486 13.58 27.72 -18.61
CA GLU A 486 13.18 26.80 -19.67
C GLU A 486 14.18 25.66 -19.85
N ARG A 487 13.70 24.53 -20.38
CA ARG A 487 14.48 23.31 -20.53
C ARG A 487 15.43 23.43 -21.72
N LYS A 488 16.75 23.35 -21.48
CA LYS A 488 17.79 23.43 -22.53
C LYS A 488 17.76 22.31 -23.58
N TYR A 489 17.18 21.14 -23.26
CA TYR A 489 17.06 20.00 -24.18
C TYR A 489 15.63 19.46 -24.21
N ALA A 490 15.16 19.12 -25.40
CA ALA A 490 13.88 18.43 -25.60
C ALA A 490 13.92 17.06 -24.91
N ARG A 491 12.83 16.69 -24.25
CA ARG A 491 12.70 15.40 -23.57
C ARG A 491 12.46 14.32 -24.63
N LYS A 492 13.24 13.25 -24.62
CA LYS A 492 12.96 12.05 -25.43
C LYS A 492 11.55 11.53 -25.11
N ARG A 493 10.76 11.26 -26.15
CA ARG A 493 9.47 10.56 -26.04
C ARG A 493 9.64 9.10 -26.49
N SER A 494 8.76 8.22 -26.03
CA SER A 494 8.74 6.84 -26.54
C SER A 494 8.36 6.82 -28.02
N PRO A 495 9.07 6.07 -28.89
CA PRO A 495 8.66 5.87 -30.28
C PRO A 495 7.23 5.32 -30.39
N LEU A 496 6.84 4.41 -29.49
CA LEU A 496 5.53 3.73 -29.54
C LEU A 496 4.34 4.68 -29.36
N VAL A 497 4.51 5.79 -28.60
CA VAL A 497 3.45 6.80 -28.41
C VAL A 497 3.41 7.86 -29.52
N GLN A 498 4.37 7.84 -30.45
CA GLN A 498 4.46 8.76 -31.57
C GLN A 498 3.97 8.14 -32.90
N ILE A 499 3.54 6.87 -32.84
CA ILE A 499 3.01 6.12 -33.97
C ILE A 499 1.52 5.88 -33.73
N GLN A 500 0.68 6.17 -34.72
CA GLN A 500 -0.72 5.74 -34.75
C GLN A 500 -0.82 4.35 -35.36
N TRP A 501 -0.86 3.36 -34.48
CA TRP A 501 -0.96 1.95 -34.83
C TRP A 501 -2.29 1.63 -35.50
N TRP A 502 -2.25 0.74 -36.51
CA TRP A 502 -3.48 0.22 -37.09
C TRP A 502 -4.28 -0.56 -36.06
N ARG A 503 -3.58 -1.44 -35.33
CA ARG A 503 -4.14 -2.26 -34.28
C ARG A 503 -3.16 -2.38 -33.11
N VAL A 504 -3.68 -2.33 -31.89
CA VAL A 504 -2.92 -2.70 -30.68
C VAL A 504 -3.60 -3.89 -30.04
N CYS A 505 -2.84 -4.95 -29.81
CA CYS A 505 -3.31 -6.21 -29.24
C CYS A 505 -2.58 -6.48 -27.93
N LEU A 506 -3.34 -6.68 -26.85
CA LEU A 506 -2.82 -7.14 -25.57
C LEU A 506 -3.05 -8.64 -25.48
N ASP A 507 -1.99 -9.42 -25.53
CA ASP A 507 -2.03 -10.85 -25.31
C ASP A 507 -1.81 -11.17 -23.83
N GLU A 508 -2.57 -12.12 -23.29
CA GLU A 508 -2.73 -12.32 -21.85
C GLU A 508 -3.12 -11.02 -21.12
N ALA A 509 -4.19 -10.39 -21.61
CA ALA A 509 -4.66 -9.07 -21.17
C ALA A 509 -4.95 -8.95 -19.65
N GLN A 510 -5.08 -10.06 -18.91
CA GLN A 510 -5.14 -10.04 -17.45
C GLN A 510 -3.91 -9.41 -16.78
N MET A 511 -2.80 -9.25 -17.51
CA MET A 511 -1.60 -8.55 -17.03
C MET A 511 -1.79 -7.02 -16.87
N VAL A 512 -2.85 -6.44 -17.46
CA VAL A 512 -3.14 -4.98 -17.41
C VAL A 512 -4.50 -4.63 -16.80
N GLU A 513 -5.18 -5.61 -16.19
CA GLU A 513 -6.58 -5.54 -15.73
C GLU A 513 -6.87 -4.37 -14.78
N SER A 514 -5.96 -4.05 -13.86
CA SER A 514 -6.17 -2.97 -12.89
C SER A 514 -6.06 -1.57 -13.50
N GLY A 515 -5.52 -1.42 -14.72
CA GLY A 515 -5.24 -0.12 -15.34
C GLY A 515 -4.13 0.71 -14.64
N VAL A 516 -3.65 0.27 -13.47
CA VAL A 516 -2.70 1.02 -12.62
C VAL A 516 -1.25 0.61 -12.87
N THR A 517 -1.00 -0.58 -13.44
CA THR A 517 0.38 -1.03 -13.68
C THR A 517 1.10 -0.11 -14.67
N ALA A 518 2.42 0.03 -14.55
CA ALA A 518 3.20 0.87 -15.46
C ALA A 518 2.99 0.48 -16.94
N ALA A 519 2.91 -0.81 -17.23
CA ALA A 519 2.62 -1.31 -18.57
C ALA A 519 1.19 -0.96 -19.02
N ALA A 520 0.18 -1.07 -18.15
CA ALA A 520 -1.20 -0.70 -18.46
C ALA A 520 -1.32 0.80 -18.78
N ARG A 521 -0.68 1.67 -17.98
CA ARG A 521 -0.68 3.12 -18.20
C ARG A 521 -0.10 3.49 -19.57
N VAL A 522 1.02 2.87 -19.95
CA VAL A 522 1.61 3.07 -21.29
C VAL A 522 0.70 2.51 -22.38
N ALA A 523 0.20 1.29 -22.23
CA ALA A 523 -0.66 0.64 -23.22
C ALA A 523 -1.93 1.45 -23.53
N CYS A 524 -2.57 2.02 -22.50
CA CYS A 524 -3.76 2.86 -22.68
C CYS A 524 -3.45 4.13 -23.50
N ARG A 525 -2.23 4.69 -23.39
CA ARG A 525 -1.82 5.93 -24.05
C ARG A 525 -1.42 5.77 -25.52
N LEU A 526 -1.14 4.55 -25.98
CA LEU A 526 -0.71 4.28 -27.36
C LEU A 526 -1.76 4.75 -28.39
N PRO A 527 -1.41 5.65 -29.33
CA PRO A 527 -2.30 6.06 -30.41
C PRO A 527 -2.68 4.88 -31.31
N ARG A 528 -3.96 4.62 -31.54
CA ARG A 528 -4.45 3.43 -32.24
C ARG A 528 -5.84 3.61 -32.84
N LEU A 529 -6.12 2.89 -33.92
CA LEU A 529 -7.45 2.81 -34.53
C LEU A 529 -8.25 1.60 -34.04
N ASN A 530 -7.64 0.41 -34.01
CA ASN A 530 -8.28 -0.82 -33.53
C ASN A 530 -7.60 -1.31 -32.24
N SER A 531 -8.39 -1.84 -31.29
CA SER A 531 -7.84 -2.38 -30.04
C SER A 531 -8.43 -3.72 -29.65
N TRP A 532 -7.56 -4.68 -29.35
CA TRP A 532 -7.95 -6.02 -28.93
C TRP A 532 -7.32 -6.41 -27.61
N ALA A 533 -8.15 -6.88 -26.68
CA ALA A 533 -7.69 -7.53 -25.46
C ALA A 533 -7.93 -9.05 -25.59
N VAL A 534 -6.86 -9.82 -25.61
CA VAL A 534 -6.87 -11.26 -25.86
C VAL A 534 -6.44 -11.98 -24.58
N SER A 535 -7.28 -12.86 -24.05
CA SER A 535 -6.98 -13.58 -22.78
C SER A 535 -7.81 -14.84 -22.64
N GLY A 536 -7.24 -15.88 -22.00
CA GLY A 536 -8.03 -17.04 -21.57
C GLY A 536 -8.89 -16.80 -20.32
N THR A 537 -8.43 -15.90 -19.47
CA THR A 537 -8.98 -15.60 -18.16
C THR A 537 -8.86 -14.09 -17.94
N PRO A 538 -9.75 -13.26 -18.53
CA PRO A 538 -9.67 -11.80 -18.44
C PRO A 538 -9.96 -11.26 -17.02
N LEU A 539 -10.28 -12.15 -16.06
CA LEU A 539 -10.58 -11.86 -14.67
C LEU A 539 -9.61 -12.62 -13.75
N ARG A 540 -8.99 -11.92 -12.78
CA ARG A 540 -8.18 -12.57 -11.74
C ARG A 540 -8.94 -12.74 -10.42
N LYS A 541 -9.61 -11.69 -9.94
CA LYS A 541 -10.29 -11.68 -8.63
C LYS A 541 -11.80 -11.56 -8.78
N ASN A 542 -12.26 -10.50 -9.46
CA ASN A 542 -13.67 -10.20 -9.62
C ASN A 542 -13.89 -9.31 -10.84
N VAL A 543 -15.16 -8.98 -11.14
CA VAL A 543 -15.52 -8.18 -12.32
C VAL A 543 -14.90 -6.78 -12.36
N GLN A 544 -14.36 -6.25 -11.25
CA GLN A 544 -13.77 -4.90 -11.24
C GLN A 544 -12.48 -4.83 -12.05
N ASP A 545 -11.81 -5.97 -12.22
CA ASP A 545 -10.62 -6.13 -13.05
C ASP A 545 -10.91 -5.82 -14.54
N LEU A 546 -12.18 -5.82 -14.98
CA LEU A 546 -12.56 -5.49 -16.36
C LEU A 546 -12.47 -3.99 -16.66
N HIS A 547 -12.49 -3.12 -15.63
CA HIS A 547 -12.50 -1.68 -15.86
C HIS A 547 -11.24 -1.21 -16.59
N GLY A 548 -10.06 -1.73 -16.23
CA GLY A 548 -8.82 -1.40 -16.93
C GLY A 548 -8.82 -1.86 -18.39
N LEU A 549 -9.48 -2.98 -18.70
CA LEU A 549 -9.67 -3.43 -20.09
C LEU A 549 -10.59 -2.48 -20.88
N LEU A 550 -11.67 -1.97 -20.27
CA LEU A 550 -12.53 -0.97 -20.92
C LEU A 550 -11.81 0.36 -21.16
N ILE A 551 -10.92 0.78 -20.26
CA ILE A 551 -10.04 1.94 -20.45
C ILE A 551 -9.12 1.70 -21.66
N PHE A 552 -8.49 0.53 -21.74
CA PHE A 552 -7.68 0.16 -22.90
C PHE A 552 -8.51 0.03 -24.19
N LEU A 553 -9.75 -0.43 -24.15
CA LEU A 553 -10.59 -0.47 -25.36
C LEU A 553 -11.12 0.92 -25.75
N ARG A 554 -11.01 1.93 -24.89
CA ARG A 554 -11.64 3.27 -25.07
C ARG A 554 -13.16 3.17 -25.21
N TYR A 555 -13.79 2.28 -24.43
CA TYR A 555 -15.25 2.11 -24.44
C TYR A 555 -15.94 3.27 -23.69
N SER A 556 -16.32 4.30 -24.44
CA SER A 556 -17.02 5.49 -23.91
C SER A 556 -18.49 5.19 -23.62
N PRO A 557 -19.06 5.69 -22.51
CA PRO A 557 -18.48 6.61 -21.50
C PRO A 557 -17.74 5.93 -20.32
N LEU A 558 -17.61 4.61 -20.30
CA LEU A 558 -17.11 3.86 -19.13
C LEU A 558 -15.59 3.97 -18.92
N ASN A 559 -14.83 4.21 -19.99
CA ASN A 559 -13.38 4.44 -19.93
C ASN A 559 -13.00 5.74 -19.21
N GLU A 560 -13.88 6.76 -19.23
CA GLU A 560 -13.60 8.09 -18.70
C GLU A 560 -13.94 8.23 -17.21
N SER A 561 -14.96 7.49 -16.74
CA SER A 561 -15.50 7.65 -15.39
C SER A 561 -15.52 6.34 -14.60
N PRO A 562 -14.59 6.15 -13.63
CA PRO A 562 -14.64 5.03 -12.69
C PRO A 562 -15.94 4.99 -11.87
N LYS A 563 -16.58 6.15 -11.68
CA LYS A 563 -17.84 6.26 -10.94
C LYS A 563 -19.00 5.69 -11.75
N LEU A 564 -19.00 5.91 -13.06
CA LEU A 564 -20.00 5.34 -13.96
C LEU A 564 -19.84 3.82 -14.06
N TRP A 565 -18.60 3.32 -14.09
CA TRP A 565 -18.33 1.89 -13.96
C TRP A 565 -18.90 1.31 -12.67
N ASN A 566 -18.67 1.96 -11.52
CA ASN A 566 -19.23 1.53 -10.24
C ASN A 566 -20.78 1.56 -10.24
N HIS A 567 -21.38 2.54 -10.93
CA HIS A 567 -22.83 2.59 -11.09
C HIS A 567 -23.36 1.43 -11.93
N LEU A 568 -22.69 1.08 -13.04
CA LEU A 568 -23.03 -0.06 -13.89
C LEU A 568 -23.06 -1.37 -13.09
N ILE A 569 -21.96 -1.70 -12.41
CA ILE A 569 -21.82 -2.96 -11.66
C ILE A 569 -22.78 -3.05 -10.46
N THR A 570 -23.21 -1.92 -9.91
CA THR A 570 -24.03 -1.87 -8.69
C THR A 570 -25.52 -1.86 -9.02
N ASN A 571 -25.92 -1.04 -10.00
CA ASN A 571 -27.31 -0.71 -10.25
C ASN A 571 -27.82 -1.16 -11.62
N HIS A 572 -26.95 -1.44 -12.60
CA HIS A 572 -27.36 -1.81 -13.98
C HIS A 572 -26.68 -3.10 -14.44
N ARG A 573 -26.87 -4.19 -13.66
CA ARG A 573 -26.30 -5.52 -13.99
C ARG A 573 -26.76 -6.06 -15.34
N HIS A 574 -27.99 -5.75 -15.78
CA HIS A 574 -28.49 -6.12 -17.11
C HIS A 574 -27.70 -5.44 -18.24
N LEU A 575 -27.37 -4.14 -18.10
CA LEU A 575 -26.52 -3.43 -19.07
C LEU A 575 -25.12 -4.04 -19.11
N PHE A 576 -24.56 -4.48 -17.97
CA PHE A 576 -23.28 -5.19 -17.96
C PHE A 576 -23.34 -6.44 -18.87
N LYS A 577 -24.39 -7.26 -18.74
CA LYS A 577 -24.59 -8.46 -19.58
C LYS A 577 -24.64 -8.09 -21.06
N LYS A 578 -25.42 -7.05 -21.40
CA LYS A 578 -25.58 -6.54 -22.77
C LYS A 578 -24.27 -6.04 -23.37
N ILE A 579 -23.49 -5.26 -22.61
CA ILE A 579 -22.18 -4.73 -23.04
C ILE A 579 -21.23 -5.88 -23.36
N PHE A 580 -20.99 -6.79 -22.42
CA PHE A 580 -20.02 -7.87 -22.62
C PHE A 580 -20.52 -8.94 -23.61
N GLY A 581 -21.83 -9.07 -23.80
CA GLY A 581 -22.41 -9.87 -24.88
C GLY A 581 -22.21 -9.26 -26.28
N GLU A 582 -21.82 -7.99 -26.38
CA GLU A 582 -21.52 -7.32 -27.64
C GLU A 582 -20.01 -7.21 -27.88
N ILE A 583 -19.24 -6.82 -26.87
CA ILE A 583 -17.82 -6.48 -27.01
C ILE A 583 -16.87 -7.64 -26.73
N ALA A 584 -17.36 -8.77 -26.19
CA ALA A 584 -16.52 -9.92 -25.84
C ALA A 584 -17.03 -11.21 -26.50
N LEU A 585 -16.10 -12.09 -26.88
CA LEU A 585 -16.39 -13.41 -27.45
C LEU A 585 -15.68 -14.52 -26.66
N ARG A 586 -16.35 -15.67 -26.48
CA ARG A 586 -15.78 -16.84 -25.82
C ARG A 586 -16.27 -18.16 -26.41
N HIS A 587 -15.33 -19.03 -26.77
CA HIS A 587 -15.56 -20.46 -26.91
C HIS A 587 -14.96 -21.24 -25.73
N THR A 588 -15.62 -22.32 -25.34
CA THR A 588 -15.14 -23.29 -24.34
C THR A 588 -14.89 -24.64 -25.00
N LYS A 589 -13.94 -25.42 -24.50
CA LYS A 589 -13.63 -26.75 -25.04
C LYS A 589 -14.83 -27.69 -25.00
N SER A 590 -15.76 -27.50 -24.06
CA SER A 590 -17.00 -28.26 -24.00
C SER A 590 -17.94 -27.93 -25.16
N HIS A 591 -18.10 -26.65 -25.50
CA HIS A 591 -18.97 -26.19 -26.59
C HIS A 591 -18.51 -26.68 -27.97
N ILE A 592 -17.19 -26.65 -28.21
CA ILE A 592 -16.57 -27.01 -29.50
C ILE A 592 -15.93 -28.40 -29.50
N ARG A 593 -16.28 -29.26 -28.53
CA ARG A 593 -15.67 -30.59 -28.37
C ARG A 593 -15.75 -31.45 -29.63
N GLU A 594 -16.88 -31.38 -30.33
CA GLU A 594 -17.15 -32.10 -31.58
C GLU A 594 -16.29 -31.58 -32.75
N GLU A 595 -15.94 -30.29 -32.74
CA GLU A 595 -15.11 -29.65 -33.75
C GLU A 595 -13.62 -29.93 -33.53
N LEU A 596 -13.17 -30.09 -32.27
CA LEU A 596 -11.75 -30.33 -31.91
C LEU A 596 -11.36 -31.81 -31.79
N ARG A 597 -12.33 -32.73 -31.64
CA ARG A 597 -12.09 -34.18 -31.41
C ARG A 597 -11.13 -34.48 -30.24
N LEU A 598 -11.21 -33.71 -29.14
CA LEU A 598 -10.33 -33.90 -27.96
C LEU A 598 -10.64 -35.20 -27.20
N PRO A 599 -9.64 -35.99 -26.78
CA PRO A 599 -9.83 -37.11 -25.88
C PRO A 599 -10.28 -36.64 -24.48
N PRO A 600 -11.03 -37.44 -23.71
CA PRO A 600 -11.47 -37.06 -22.37
C PRO A 600 -10.27 -36.92 -21.40
N GLN A 601 -10.22 -35.81 -20.65
CA GLN A 601 -9.23 -35.61 -19.60
C GLN A 601 -9.50 -36.55 -18.41
N LYS A 602 -8.49 -37.33 -18.00
CA LYS A 602 -8.52 -38.10 -16.74
C LYS A 602 -7.67 -37.38 -15.70
N ARG A 603 -8.22 -37.12 -14.51
CA ARG A 603 -7.49 -36.58 -13.35
C ARG A 603 -7.42 -37.66 -12.28
N VAL A 604 -6.21 -38.03 -11.86
CA VAL A 604 -5.97 -39.00 -10.78
C VAL A 604 -5.27 -38.25 -9.66
N VAL A 605 -5.87 -38.25 -8.47
CA VAL A 605 -5.26 -37.70 -7.26
C VAL A 605 -4.57 -38.84 -6.53
N LEU A 606 -3.25 -38.75 -6.37
CA LEU A 606 -2.44 -39.71 -5.63
C LEU A 606 -2.08 -39.11 -4.28
N THR A 607 -2.64 -39.68 -3.20
CA THR A 607 -2.28 -39.30 -1.83
C THR A 607 -1.02 -40.07 -1.43
N VAL A 608 0.04 -39.35 -1.09
CA VAL A 608 1.32 -39.94 -0.65
C VAL A 608 1.46 -39.68 0.85
N PRO A 609 1.69 -40.71 1.69
CA PRO A 609 1.95 -40.51 3.12
C PRO A 609 3.34 -39.92 3.33
N PHE A 610 3.51 -39.15 4.41
CA PHE A 610 4.83 -38.69 4.85
C PHE A 610 5.70 -39.88 5.30
N SER A 611 7.01 -39.74 5.16
CA SER A 611 7.96 -40.58 5.89
C SER A 611 7.88 -40.30 7.40
N ALA A 612 8.41 -41.19 8.23
CA ALA A 612 8.39 -41.01 9.69
C ALA A 612 9.08 -39.70 10.14
N VAL A 613 10.17 -39.31 9.46
CA VAL A 613 10.92 -38.08 9.76
C VAL A 613 10.10 -36.84 9.39
N GLU A 614 9.50 -36.84 8.19
CA GLU A 614 8.65 -35.74 7.73
C GLU A 614 7.38 -35.61 8.57
N GLN A 615 6.77 -36.73 8.96
CA GLN A 615 5.60 -36.74 9.83
C GLN A 615 5.93 -36.14 11.19
N GLN A 616 7.01 -36.59 11.84
CA GLN A 616 7.44 -36.04 13.12
C GLN A 616 7.71 -34.53 13.01
N HIS A 617 8.46 -34.11 11.99
CA HIS A 617 8.76 -32.69 11.78
C HIS A 617 7.50 -31.86 11.54
N TYR A 618 6.58 -32.37 10.71
CA TYR A 618 5.30 -31.71 10.43
C TYR A 618 4.45 -31.58 11.69
N THR A 619 4.33 -32.65 12.49
CA THR A 619 3.59 -32.64 13.75
C THR A 619 4.17 -31.63 14.74
N THR A 620 5.49 -31.59 14.92
CA THR A 620 6.13 -30.59 15.78
C THR A 620 5.83 -29.16 15.32
N LEU A 621 5.92 -28.88 14.02
CA LEU A 621 5.57 -27.57 13.48
C LEU A 621 4.08 -27.24 13.63
N PHE A 622 3.22 -28.24 13.59
CA PHE A 622 1.79 -28.08 13.79
C PHE A 622 1.48 -27.75 15.25
N ASP A 623 2.16 -28.40 16.20
CA ASP A 623 2.03 -28.09 17.62
C ASP A 623 2.58 -26.69 17.95
N GLU A 624 3.75 -26.30 17.40
CA GLU A 624 4.27 -24.92 17.50
C GLU A 624 3.25 -23.89 16.96
N MET A 625 2.63 -24.20 15.81
CA MET A 625 1.57 -23.36 15.25
C MET A 625 0.38 -23.24 16.19
N CYS A 626 -0.08 -24.35 16.77
CA CYS A 626 -1.16 -24.33 17.74
C CYS A 626 -0.79 -23.47 18.95
N GLU A 627 0.43 -23.59 19.49
CA GLU A 627 0.89 -22.75 20.59
C GLU A 627 0.91 -21.26 20.24
N ASP A 628 1.51 -20.89 19.10
CA ASP A 628 1.61 -19.50 18.63
C ASP A 628 0.25 -18.86 18.35
N VAL A 629 -0.70 -19.64 17.85
CA VAL A 629 -2.05 -19.17 17.51
C VAL A 629 -2.99 -19.23 18.72
N GLY A 630 -2.58 -19.85 19.84
CA GLY A 630 -3.41 -20.00 21.04
C GLY A 630 -4.46 -21.11 20.94
N LEU A 631 -4.16 -22.16 20.19
CA LEU A 631 -4.99 -23.36 19.99
C LEU A 631 -4.35 -24.59 20.67
N ASN A 632 -5.18 -25.56 20.99
CA ASN A 632 -4.78 -26.92 21.36
C ASN A 632 -4.54 -27.77 20.09
N SER A 633 -3.93 -28.94 20.23
CA SER A 633 -3.65 -29.84 19.09
C SER A 633 -4.92 -30.38 18.40
N ASP A 634 -6.08 -30.30 19.06
CA ASP A 634 -7.39 -30.63 18.48
C ASP A 634 -8.08 -29.44 17.78
N GLY A 635 -7.47 -28.25 17.82
CA GLY A 635 -7.98 -27.02 17.24
C GLY A 635 -8.92 -26.22 18.17
N SER A 636 -9.11 -26.64 19.41
CA SER A 636 -9.87 -25.85 20.40
C SER A 636 -9.06 -24.65 20.92
N PRO A 637 -9.68 -23.50 21.21
CA PRO A 637 -8.98 -22.36 21.80
C PRO A 637 -8.43 -22.65 23.21
N LYS A 638 -7.23 -22.15 23.51
CA LYS A 638 -6.65 -22.19 24.87
C LYS A 638 -7.27 -21.15 25.81
N VAL A 639 -7.84 -20.08 25.26
CA VAL A 639 -8.44 -18.96 25.99
C VAL A 639 -9.87 -18.74 25.48
N GLU A 640 -10.81 -18.38 26.36
CA GLU A 640 -12.22 -18.19 26.01
C GLU A 640 -12.46 -17.03 25.03
N ASP A 641 -11.67 -15.95 25.09
CA ASP A 641 -11.80 -14.75 24.25
C ASP A 641 -11.07 -14.84 22.89
N TRP A 642 -10.77 -16.05 22.43
CA TRP A 642 -10.04 -16.23 21.17
C TRP A 642 -10.93 -15.96 19.95
N ASP A 643 -10.50 -15.03 19.09
CA ASP A 643 -11.22 -14.65 17.86
C ASP A 643 -10.45 -15.09 16.59
N PRO A 644 -11.01 -15.99 15.76
CA PRO A 644 -10.40 -16.39 14.49
C PRO A 644 -10.39 -15.28 13.43
N THR A 645 -11.19 -14.22 13.60
CA THR A 645 -11.33 -13.12 12.65
C THR A 645 -10.43 -11.92 12.95
N ASP A 646 -9.73 -11.94 14.09
CA ASP A 646 -8.75 -10.92 14.43
C ASP A 646 -7.64 -10.83 13.36
N PRO A 647 -7.31 -9.62 12.85
CA PRO A 647 -6.29 -9.45 11.81
C PRO A 647 -4.92 -10.02 12.18
N GLY A 648 -4.53 -9.97 13.46
CA GLY A 648 -3.27 -10.54 13.97
C GLY A 648 -3.28 -12.06 13.90
N THR A 649 -4.34 -12.69 14.41
CA THR A 649 -4.55 -14.14 14.33
C THR A 649 -4.55 -14.64 12.88
N VAL A 650 -5.27 -13.95 11.98
CA VAL A 650 -5.34 -14.31 10.55
C VAL A 650 -3.96 -14.24 9.89
N GLU A 651 -3.17 -13.20 10.16
CA GLU A 651 -1.83 -13.07 9.57
C GLU A 651 -0.87 -14.14 10.12
N MET A 652 -0.98 -14.47 11.40
CA MET A 652 -0.23 -15.56 12.03
C MET A 652 -0.58 -16.91 11.37
N MET A 653 -1.87 -17.22 11.24
CA MET A 653 -2.35 -18.42 10.55
C MET A 653 -1.88 -18.48 9.09
N ARG A 654 -1.92 -17.38 8.34
CA ARG A 654 -1.42 -17.33 6.96
C ARG A 654 0.06 -17.65 6.87
N THR A 655 0.85 -17.09 7.79
CA THR A 655 2.28 -17.34 7.88
C THR A 655 2.58 -18.81 8.16
N TRP A 656 1.85 -19.41 9.09
CA TRP A 656 1.97 -20.82 9.43
C TRP A 656 1.47 -21.75 8.33
N LEU A 657 0.35 -21.44 7.69
CA LEU A 657 -0.17 -22.19 6.55
C LEU A 657 0.86 -22.22 5.40
N ALA A 658 1.53 -21.10 5.14
CA ALA A 658 2.62 -21.07 4.16
C ALA A 658 3.79 -21.98 4.59
N ARG A 659 4.18 -21.94 5.87
CA ARG A 659 5.28 -22.77 6.42
C ARG A 659 4.95 -24.27 6.37
N LEU A 660 3.77 -24.68 6.81
CA LEU A 660 3.31 -26.07 6.79
C LEU A 660 3.23 -26.60 5.35
N ARG A 661 2.69 -25.82 4.42
CA ARG A 661 2.64 -26.19 2.98
C ARG A 661 4.04 -26.34 2.38
N GLN A 662 5.00 -25.52 2.79
CA GLN A 662 6.39 -25.64 2.37
C GLN A 662 7.02 -26.92 2.92
N THR A 663 6.76 -27.24 4.19
CA THR A 663 7.23 -28.48 4.83
C THR A 663 6.67 -29.74 4.15
N CYS A 664 5.42 -29.73 3.67
CA CYS A 664 4.86 -30.83 2.88
C CYS A 664 5.61 -31.10 1.57
N LEU A 665 6.33 -30.10 1.03
CA LEU A 665 7.18 -30.29 -0.14
C LEU A 665 8.55 -30.82 0.28
N HIS A 666 9.17 -30.18 1.27
CA HIS A 666 10.45 -30.60 1.86
C HIS A 666 10.74 -29.83 3.17
N PRO A 667 11.35 -30.44 4.20
CA PRO A 667 11.68 -29.79 5.48
C PRO A 667 12.56 -28.54 5.39
N GLN A 668 13.31 -28.35 4.30
CA GLN A 668 14.16 -27.16 4.09
C GLN A 668 13.56 -26.07 3.18
N VAL A 669 12.37 -26.29 2.61
CA VAL A 669 11.72 -25.28 1.77
C VAL A 669 11.19 -24.17 2.66
N GLY A 670 11.53 -22.92 2.32
CA GLY A 670 11.18 -21.73 3.09
C GLY A 670 12.34 -21.16 3.91
N GLY A 671 12.43 -19.83 3.97
CA GLY A 671 13.54 -19.15 4.65
C GLY A 671 13.60 -19.41 6.16
N ARG A 672 12.44 -19.61 6.82
CA ARG A 672 12.38 -19.96 8.26
C ARG A 672 12.82 -21.40 8.50
N ASN A 673 12.29 -22.34 7.71
CA ASN A 673 12.64 -23.76 7.78
C ASN A 673 14.13 -24.01 7.49
N ARG A 674 14.69 -23.35 6.47
CA ARG A 674 16.12 -23.40 6.17
C ARG A 674 16.99 -22.82 7.29
N LYS A 675 16.53 -21.76 7.99
CA LYS A 675 17.26 -21.23 9.16
C LYS A 675 17.21 -22.20 10.34
N ALA A 676 16.04 -22.78 10.62
CA ALA A 676 15.85 -23.73 11.72
C ALA A 676 16.73 -24.97 11.59
N LEU A 677 16.94 -25.47 10.36
CA LEU A 677 17.82 -26.61 10.09
C LEU A 677 19.30 -26.20 9.84
N GLY A 678 19.66 -24.93 9.98
CA GLY A 678 21.01 -24.42 9.75
C GLY A 678 21.29 -23.98 8.30
N ARG A 679 22.06 -22.89 8.14
CA ARG A 679 22.38 -22.30 6.83
C ARG A 679 23.36 -23.18 6.02
N GLY A 680 22.83 -24.14 5.27
CA GLY A 680 23.56 -24.73 4.15
C GLY A 680 23.52 -23.79 2.93
N GLN A 681 24.68 -23.40 2.39
CA GLN A 681 24.78 -22.80 1.05
C GLN A 681 24.72 -23.85 -0.09
N GLY A 682 24.62 -25.13 0.27
CA GLY A 682 24.57 -26.27 -0.67
C GLY A 682 23.17 -26.65 -1.16
N PRO A 683 23.06 -27.78 -1.91
CA PRO A 683 21.79 -28.34 -2.35
C PRO A 683 20.86 -28.68 -1.17
N LEU A 684 19.59 -28.96 -1.47
CA LEU A 684 18.64 -29.43 -0.46
C LEU A 684 19.17 -30.73 0.16
N ARG A 685 19.17 -30.79 1.49
CA ARG A 685 19.56 -31.96 2.26
C ARG A 685 18.65 -33.13 1.95
N THR A 686 19.18 -34.34 2.03
CA THR A 686 18.36 -35.55 2.01
C THR A 686 17.55 -35.67 3.30
N VAL A 687 16.48 -36.50 3.30
CA VAL A 687 15.70 -36.75 4.52
C VAL A 687 16.58 -37.35 5.64
N SER A 688 17.60 -38.14 5.28
CA SER A 688 18.58 -38.68 6.24
C SER A 688 19.46 -37.58 6.86
N GLU A 689 19.97 -36.65 6.07
CA GLU A 689 20.73 -35.50 6.58
C GLU A 689 19.87 -34.54 7.42
N VAL A 690 18.58 -34.40 7.08
CA VAL A 690 17.62 -33.66 7.91
C VAL A 690 17.46 -34.35 9.26
N LEU A 691 17.35 -35.68 9.28
CA LEU A 691 17.25 -36.45 10.53
C LEU A 691 18.50 -36.26 11.41
N GLU A 692 19.70 -36.32 10.86
CA GLU A 692 20.94 -36.09 11.62
C GLU A 692 20.94 -34.72 12.30
N VAL A 693 20.53 -33.67 11.59
CA VAL A 693 20.44 -32.32 12.16
C VAL A 693 19.35 -32.21 13.22
N MET A 694 18.22 -32.91 13.04
CA MET A 694 17.17 -32.96 14.05
C MET A 694 17.66 -33.68 15.33
N ILE A 695 18.46 -34.74 15.18
CA ILE A 695 19.09 -35.44 16.32
C ILE A 695 20.04 -34.49 17.03
N ASP A 696 20.96 -33.83 16.33
CA ASP A 696 21.91 -32.88 16.92
C ASP A 696 21.22 -31.75 17.69
N GLN A 697 20.13 -31.20 17.14
CA GLN A 697 19.36 -30.15 17.78
C GLN A 697 18.66 -30.67 19.04
N ASN A 698 18.06 -31.86 18.97
CA ASN A 698 17.41 -32.48 20.12
C ASN A 698 18.41 -32.82 21.22
N GLU A 699 19.59 -33.33 20.87
CA GLU A 699 20.66 -33.56 21.86
C GLU A 699 21.05 -32.26 22.56
N THR A 700 21.20 -31.17 21.80
CA THR A 700 21.52 -29.86 22.38
C THR A 700 20.42 -29.39 23.33
N ASN A 701 19.15 -29.59 22.96
CA ASN A 701 18.00 -29.24 23.80
C ASN A 701 17.98 -30.08 25.09
N ILE A 702 18.23 -31.39 25.00
CA ILE A 702 18.34 -32.27 26.18
C ILE A 702 19.41 -31.74 27.15
N ARG A 703 20.57 -31.29 26.65
CA ARG A 703 21.62 -30.70 27.52
C ARG A 703 21.22 -29.38 28.16
N VAL A 704 20.41 -28.58 27.48
CA VAL A 704 19.87 -27.35 28.09
C VAL A 704 18.95 -27.73 29.25
N GLU A 705 18.05 -28.69 29.05
CA GLU A 705 17.11 -29.13 30.08
C GLU A 705 17.79 -29.84 31.26
N GLU A 706 18.77 -30.72 31.02
CA GLU A 706 19.56 -31.36 32.08
C GLU A 706 20.24 -30.34 32.98
N ARG A 707 20.83 -29.29 32.38
CA ARG A 707 21.45 -28.19 33.13
C ARG A 707 20.41 -27.36 33.87
N ALA A 708 19.23 -27.14 33.30
CA ALA A 708 18.14 -26.42 33.96
C ALA A 708 17.68 -27.17 35.21
N VAL A 709 17.54 -28.50 35.13
CA VAL A 709 17.20 -29.36 36.28
C VAL A 709 18.25 -29.26 37.38
N LEU A 710 19.54 -29.38 37.05
CA LEU A 710 20.62 -29.26 38.05
C LEU A 710 20.67 -27.87 38.68
N ASN A 711 20.51 -26.81 37.89
CA ASN A 711 20.44 -25.46 38.44
C ASN A 711 19.24 -25.28 39.39
N ALA A 712 18.07 -25.84 39.05
CA ALA A 712 16.91 -25.81 39.94
C ALA A 712 17.16 -26.58 41.25
N GLN A 713 17.86 -27.73 41.20
CA GLN A 713 18.29 -28.46 42.39
C GLN A 713 19.25 -27.63 43.26
N LEU A 714 20.24 -26.97 42.64
CA LEU A 714 21.17 -26.08 43.34
C LEU A 714 20.45 -24.89 43.99
N GLN A 715 19.51 -24.26 43.28
CA GLN A 715 18.70 -23.18 43.85
C GLN A 715 17.88 -23.65 45.06
N ARG A 716 17.28 -24.84 44.97
CA ARG A 716 16.58 -25.46 46.11
C ARG A 716 17.53 -25.69 47.29
N ALA A 717 18.74 -26.18 47.04
CA ALA A 717 19.75 -26.40 48.07
C ALA A 717 20.21 -25.07 48.72
N HIS A 718 20.41 -24.01 47.93
CA HIS A 718 20.75 -22.67 48.44
C HIS A 718 19.64 -22.11 49.34
N VAL A 719 18.37 -22.24 48.92
CA VAL A 719 17.23 -21.77 49.72
C VAL A 719 17.14 -22.51 51.05
N LEU A 720 17.28 -23.84 51.03
CA LEU A 720 17.25 -24.64 52.26
C LEU A 720 18.46 -24.35 53.16
N GLY A 721 19.67 -24.28 52.59
CA GLY A 721 20.89 -24.02 53.35
C GLY A 721 20.94 -22.64 54.01
N ASN A 722 20.16 -21.67 53.49
CA ASN A 722 20.07 -20.32 54.06
C ASN A 722 18.86 -20.11 54.99
N ASP A 723 18.06 -21.14 55.29
CA ASP A 723 16.98 -21.04 56.27
C ASP A 723 17.55 -21.01 57.70
N GLY A 724 17.86 -19.81 58.19
CA GLY A 724 18.44 -19.60 59.53
C GLY A 724 17.55 -19.99 60.71
N LYS A 725 16.34 -20.51 60.48
CA LYS A 725 15.45 -21.05 61.53
C LYS A 725 15.61 -22.54 61.78
N ASP A 726 16.30 -23.26 60.88
CA ASP A 726 16.49 -24.71 60.94
C ASP A 726 17.95 -25.04 61.26
N ASP A 727 18.20 -25.65 62.41
CA ASP A 727 19.55 -26.03 62.84
C ASP A 727 20.17 -27.10 61.93
N HIS A 728 19.35 -27.92 61.26
CA HIS A 728 19.77 -28.99 60.32
C HIS A 728 19.78 -28.52 58.85
N ARG A 729 19.71 -27.20 58.59
CA ARG A 729 19.68 -26.62 57.23
C ARG A 729 20.82 -27.09 56.33
N SER A 730 22.04 -27.19 56.89
CA SER A 730 23.25 -27.55 56.14
C SER A 730 23.30 -29.05 55.83
N GLU A 731 22.75 -29.93 56.67
CA GLU A 731 22.61 -31.37 56.37
C GLU A 731 21.61 -31.62 55.24
N LYS A 732 20.45 -30.96 55.28
CA LYS A 732 19.42 -31.04 54.24
C LYS A 732 19.92 -30.50 52.89
N ALA A 733 20.70 -29.42 52.92
CA ALA A 733 21.31 -28.87 51.72
C ALA A 733 22.44 -29.78 51.19
N LEU A 734 23.27 -30.36 52.07
CA LEU A 734 24.36 -31.26 51.70
C LEU A 734 23.85 -32.48 50.92
N GLU A 735 22.74 -33.10 51.34
CA GLU A 735 22.13 -34.22 50.60
C GLU A 735 21.79 -33.84 49.15
N ILE A 736 21.26 -32.64 48.94
CA ILE A 736 20.91 -32.15 47.60
C ILE A 736 22.18 -31.82 46.80
N TYR A 737 23.19 -31.18 47.40
CA TYR A 737 24.46 -30.91 46.73
C TYR A 737 25.20 -32.19 46.34
N GLN A 738 25.23 -33.21 47.20
CA GLN A 738 25.85 -34.50 46.88
C GLN A 738 25.14 -35.20 45.72
N ASN A 739 23.81 -35.16 45.71
CA ASN A 739 23.03 -35.69 44.58
C ASN A 739 23.32 -34.94 43.29
N ALA A 740 23.32 -33.60 43.31
CA ALA A 740 23.65 -32.77 42.16
C ALA A 740 25.11 -32.96 41.70
N MET A 741 26.06 -33.17 42.63
CA MET A 741 27.46 -33.46 42.36
C MET A 741 27.63 -34.79 41.62
N ARG A 742 26.93 -35.84 42.05
CA ARG A 742 26.94 -37.13 41.35
C ARG A 742 26.42 -36.99 39.91
N CYS A 743 25.26 -36.36 39.73
CA CYS A 743 24.67 -36.19 38.40
C CYS A 743 25.54 -35.29 37.48
N SER A 744 26.13 -34.22 38.02
CA SER A 744 27.02 -33.35 37.24
C SER A 744 28.34 -34.03 36.85
N ALA A 745 28.88 -34.91 37.69
CA ALA A 745 30.06 -35.72 37.36
C ALA A 745 29.79 -36.68 36.19
N GLU A 746 28.59 -37.29 36.11
CA GLU A 746 28.18 -38.11 34.98
C GLU A 746 28.12 -37.30 33.68
N LEU A 747 27.58 -36.07 33.72
CA LEU A 747 27.54 -35.17 32.57
C LEU A 747 28.95 -34.76 32.10
N VAL A 748 29.87 -34.50 33.04
CA VAL A 748 31.27 -34.17 32.71
C VAL A 748 31.95 -35.36 32.05
N GLN A 749 31.77 -36.57 32.57
CA GLN A 749 32.34 -37.76 31.97
C GLN A 749 31.81 -37.99 30.55
N GLU A 750 30.51 -37.85 30.35
CA GLU A 750 29.92 -38.00 29.02
C GLU A 750 30.43 -36.93 28.04
N ALA A 751 30.57 -35.68 28.50
CA ALA A 751 31.13 -34.61 27.69
C ALA A 751 32.59 -34.86 27.31
N ARG A 752 33.40 -35.42 28.23
CA ARG A 752 34.79 -35.83 27.97
C ARG A 752 34.84 -36.94 26.92
N ASP A 753 34.02 -37.97 27.07
CA ASP A 753 33.99 -39.11 26.15
C ASP A 753 33.57 -38.68 24.74
N ARG A 754 32.56 -37.81 24.61
CA ARG A 754 32.13 -37.24 23.32
C ARG A 754 33.22 -36.39 22.68
N LEU A 755 33.88 -35.53 23.44
CA LEU A 755 34.98 -34.70 22.92
C LEU A 755 36.16 -35.58 22.47
N ALA A 756 36.48 -36.64 23.22
CA ALA A 756 37.51 -37.60 22.85
C ALA A 756 37.16 -38.35 21.57
N ASN A 757 35.92 -38.87 21.47
CA ASN A 757 35.43 -39.57 20.27
C ASN A 757 35.41 -38.65 19.03
N ALA A 758 35.01 -37.39 19.18
CA ALA A 758 35.06 -36.44 18.07
C ALA A 758 36.50 -36.16 17.62
N LYS A 759 37.44 -35.99 18.56
CA LYS A 759 38.87 -35.80 18.26
C LYS A 759 39.48 -37.03 17.56
N THR A 760 39.16 -38.24 17.99
CA THR A 760 39.67 -39.48 17.35
C THR A 760 39.12 -39.67 15.95
N MET A 761 37.83 -39.39 15.74
CA MET A 761 37.20 -39.45 14.42
C MET A 761 37.77 -38.43 13.44
N LEU A 762 38.08 -37.22 13.89
CA LEU A 762 38.70 -36.19 13.05
C LEU A 762 40.17 -36.48 12.77
N ALA A 763 40.90 -37.01 13.75
CA ALA A 763 42.26 -37.48 13.55
C ALA A 763 42.31 -38.64 12.52
N ALA A 764 41.34 -39.56 12.55
CA ALA A 764 41.22 -40.63 11.57
C ALA A 764 40.91 -40.12 10.14
N LYS A 765 40.29 -38.94 10.03
CA LYS A 765 40.02 -38.25 8.75
C LYS A 765 41.17 -37.35 8.28
N GLY A 766 42.25 -37.21 9.05
CA GLY A 766 43.40 -36.37 8.71
C GLY A 766 43.15 -34.86 8.84
N GLU A 767 42.09 -34.46 9.56
CA GLU A 767 41.74 -33.05 9.77
C GLU A 767 42.44 -32.46 11.01
N SER A 768 42.82 -31.17 10.95
CA SER A 768 43.52 -30.50 12.05
C SER A 768 42.62 -30.34 13.27
N THR A 769 43.11 -30.79 14.43
CA THR A 769 42.44 -30.64 15.74
C THR A 769 42.82 -29.34 16.47
N ALA A 770 43.71 -28.54 15.88
CA ALA A 770 44.27 -27.31 16.44
C ALA A 770 43.26 -26.15 16.41
N GLU A 771 43.36 -25.26 17.40
CA GLU A 771 42.62 -24.00 17.44
C GLU A 771 43.22 -23.02 16.44
N SER A 772 42.46 -22.69 15.39
CA SER A 772 42.69 -21.47 14.60
C SER A 772 41.57 -20.49 14.92
N ASP A 773 41.93 -19.28 15.35
CA ASP A 773 41.00 -18.14 15.56
C ASP A 773 40.48 -17.55 14.23
N ASP A 774 40.71 -18.23 13.08
CA ASP A 774 40.24 -17.79 11.78
C ASP A 774 38.73 -18.03 11.58
N GLU A 775 38.01 -16.97 11.20
CA GLU A 775 36.55 -16.94 11.02
C GLU A 775 36.03 -17.83 9.87
N GLU A 776 36.90 -18.39 9.02
CA GLU A 776 36.58 -19.35 7.94
C GLU A 776 36.81 -20.82 8.36
N SER A 777 36.39 -21.21 9.55
CA SER A 777 36.61 -22.58 10.04
C SER A 777 35.60 -23.59 9.49
N SER A 778 36.11 -24.79 9.12
CA SER A 778 35.31 -25.91 8.61
C SER A 778 34.24 -26.37 9.62
N GLU A 779 33.19 -27.05 9.14
CA GLU A 779 32.10 -27.57 9.98
C GLU A 779 32.61 -28.43 11.15
N SER A 780 33.70 -29.18 10.93
CA SER A 780 34.42 -29.95 11.94
C SER A 780 34.98 -29.12 13.10
N VAL A 781 35.56 -27.95 12.83
CA VAL A 781 36.11 -27.05 13.86
C VAL A 781 34.98 -26.46 14.72
N ARG A 782 33.83 -26.16 14.10
CA ARG A 782 32.63 -25.67 14.79
C ARG A 782 32.02 -26.73 15.71
N VAL A 783 32.00 -27.99 15.29
CA VAL A 783 31.55 -29.11 16.14
C VAL A 783 32.47 -29.27 17.36
N LEU A 784 33.79 -29.24 17.17
CA LEU A 784 34.75 -29.31 18.29
C LEU A 784 34.59 -28.13 19.26
N GLY A 785 34.39 -26.91 18.75
CA GLY A 785 34.12 -25.73 19.57
C GLY A 785 32.86 -25.90 20.44
N ARG A 786 31.78 -26.42 19.86
CA ARG A 786 30.53 -26.72 20.61
C ARG A 786 30.76 -27.76 21.71
N LEU A 787 31.44 -28.86 21.41
CA LEU A 787 31.72 -29.91 22.40
C LEU A 787 32.63 -29.44 23.54
N ARG A 788 33.65 -28.61 23.25
CA ARG A 788 34.48 -27.97 24.28
C ARG A 788 33.67 -27.04 25.18
N ASN A 789 32.79 -26.23 24.59
CA ASN A 789 31.92 -25.35 25.37
C ASN A 789 30.96 -26.17 26.25
N ASN A 790 30.39 -27.26 25.73
CA ASN A 790 29.55 -28.15 26.52
C ASN A 790 30.31 -28.74 27.73
N LEU A 791 31.53 -29.24 27.50
CA LEU A 791 32.41 -29.72 28.59
C LEU A 791 32.70 -28.63 29.61
N ARG A 792 33.04 -27.41 29.17
CA ARG A 792 33.27 -26.26 30.05
C ARG A 792 32.04 -25.96 30.92
N THR A 793 30.84 -25.95 30.34
CA THR A 793 29.61 -25.69 31.10
C THR A 793 29.28 -26.82 32.08
N ALA A 794 29.58 -28.08 31.74
CA ALA A 794 29.42 -29.21 32.65
C ALA A 794 30.41 -29.13 33.83
N LEU A 795 31.68 -28.81 33.55
CA LEU A 795 32.71 -28.61 34.56
C LEU A 795 32.37 -27.46 35.51
N GLN A 796 31.80 -26.36 35.00
CA GLN A 796 31.32 -25.26 35.84
C GLN A 796 30.22 -25.70 36.81
N LEU A 797 29.25 -26.49 36.33
CA LEU A 797 28.21 -27.07 37.17
C LEU A 797 28.80 -28.02 38.22
N GLU A 798 29.70 -28.93 37.83
CA GLU A 798 30.36 -29.84 38.77
C GLU A 798 31.18 -29.08 39.82
N HIS A 799 31.88 -28.02 39.43
CA HIS A 799 32.60 -27.13 40.35
C HIS A 799 31.65 -26.50 41.36
N ILE A 800 30.52 -25.92 40.91
CA ILE A 800 29.52 -25.29 41.80
C ILE A 800 28.98 -26.33 42.79
N CYS A 801 28.58 -27.51 42.31
CA CYS A 801 28.08 -28.59 43.17
C CYS A 801 29.13 -29.01 44.21
N THR A 802 30.38 -29.21 43.80
CA THR A 802 31.48 -29.67 44.67
C THR A 802 31.85 -28.61 45.70
N PHE A 803 31.94 -27.34 45.28
CA PHE A 803 32.27 -26.22 46.16
C PHE A 803 31.21 -26.03 47.24
N PHE A 804 29.92 -25.99 46.87
CA PHE A 804 28.86 -25.80 47.87
C PHE A 804 28.60 -27.04 48.72
N ALA A 805 28.92 -28.24 48.24
CA ALA A 805 29.00 -29.42 49.10
C ALA A 805 30.08 -29.25 50.17
N ALA A 806 31.28 -28.77 49.80
CA ALA A 806 32.35 -28.45 50.75
C ALA A 806 31.91 -27.40 51.78
N THR A 807 31.25 -26.33 51.33
CA THR A 807 30.71 -25.28 52.20
C THR A 807 29.67 -25.82 53.17
N ALA A 808 28.78 -26.71 52.71
CA ALA A 808 27.77 -27.33 53.59
C ALA A 808 28.45 -28.24 54.63
N THR A 809 29.46 -29.01 54.25
CA THR A 809 30.28 -29.81 55.18
C THR A 809 30.98 -28.92 56.22
N PHE A 810 31.58 -27.80 55.80
CA PHE A 810 32.17 -26.81 56.68
C PHE A 810 31.15 -26.21 57.66
N GLN A 811 29.95 -25.88 57.19
CA GLN A 811 28.88 -25.35 58.04
C GLN A 811 28.39 -26.36 59.07
N ILE A 812 28.29 -27.65 58.72
CA ILE A 812 27.95 -28.72 59.66
C ILE A 812 29.07 -28.83 60.71
N LYS A 813 30.33 -28.91 60.26
CA LYS A 813 31.53 -28.98 61.12
C LYS A 813 31.62 -27.81 62.11
N SER A 814 31.33 -26.59 61.63
CA SER A 814 31.45 -25.34 62.41
C SER A 814 30.25 -25.06 63.31
N ASN A 815 29.15 -25.81 63.17
CA ASN A 815 27.96 -25.63 64.00
C ASN A 815 28.07 -26.44 65.30
N GLU A 816 28.31 -25.75 66.41
CA GLU A 816 28.44 -26.35 67.75
C GLU A 816 27.19 -27.14 68.20
N ALA A 817 26.01 -26.85 67.62
CA ALA A 817 24.77 -27.58 67.89
C ALA A 817 24.72 -28.96 67.20
N LEU A 818 25.45 -29.13 66.09
CA LEU A 818 25.45 -30.36 65.29
C LEU A 818 26.71 -31.22 65.54
N THR A 819 27.89 -30.60 65.63
CA THR A 819 29.16 -31.31 65.74
C THR A 819 29.97 -30.78 66.92
N LYS A 820 30.42 -31.69 67.80
CA LYS A 820 31.30 -31.34 68.93
C LYS A 820 32.74 -31.21 68.47
N ALA A 821 33.42 -30.14 68.89
CA ALA A 821 34.84 -29.93 68.63
C ALA A 821 35.69 -31.13 69.09
N GLU A 822 36.67 -31.51 68.28
CA GLU A 822 37.59 -32.65 68.49
C GLU A 822 36.96 -34.06 68.53
N SER A 823 35.66 -34.19 68.20
CA SER A 823 35.02 -35.50 68.04
C SER A 823 35.54 -36.24 66.80
N GLN A 824 35.30 -37.56 66.71
CA GLN A 824 35.63 -38.32 65.51
C GLN A 824 34.85 -37.80 64.29
N GLU A 825 33.57 -37.44 64.46
CA GLU A 825 32.73 -36.85 63.42
C GLU A 825 33.29 -35.50 62.92
N PHE A 826 33.87 -34.69 63.81
CA PHE A 826 34.55 -33.44 63.43
C PHE A 826 35.75 -33.70 62.50
N LYS A 827 36.59 -34.68 62.83
CA LYS A 827 37.76 -35.06 62.01
C LYS A 827 37.34 -35.63 60.66
N ASP A 828 36.31 -36.48 60.65
CA ASP A 828 35.79 -37.08 59.42
C ASP A 828 35.20 -36.00 58.48
N LEU A 829 34.52 -34.98 59.03
CA LEU A 829 34.01 -33.83 58.27
C LEU A 829 35.14 -32.90 57.79
N GLU A 830 36.20 -32.72 58.58
CA GLU A 830 37.38 -31.94 58.22
C GLU A 830 38.16 -32.58 57.05
N ASP A 831 38.34 -33.90 57.08
CA ASP A 831 38.94 -34.66 55.99
C ASP A 831 38.07 -34.56 54.72
N GLN A 832 36.74 -34.71 54.85
CA GLN A 832 35.81 -34.59 53.72
C GLN A 832 35.77 -33.18 53.13
N GLU A 833 35.79 -32.15 53.96
CA GLU A 833 35.86 -30.75 53.54
C GLU A 833 37.12 -30.49 52.71
N THR A 834 38.28 -30.93 53.21
CA THR A 834 39.57 -30.76 52.54
C THR A 834 39.55 -31.42 51.16
N VAL A 835 39.09 -32.67 51.09
CA VAL A 835 38.97 -33.42 49.83
C VAL A 835 38.04 -32.71 48.82
N LEU A 836 36.92 -32.16 49.29
CA LEU A 836 35.97 -31.48 48.40
C LEU A 836 36.50 -30.12 47.91
N TYR A 837 37.15 -29.33 48.76
CA TYR A 837 37.78 -28.09 48.32
C TYR A 837 38.96 -28.33 47.36
N ASP A 838 39.78 -29.36 47.61
CA ASP A 838 40.86 -29.74 46.70
C ASP A 838 40.30 -30.17 45.33
N ARG A 839 39.21 -30.95 45.32
CA ARG A 839 38.53 -31.31 44.07
C ARG A 839 37.96 -30.08 43.36
N ALA A 840 37.34 -29.15 44.08
CA ALA A 840 36.83 -27.90 43.50
C ALA A 840 37.99 -27.06 42.91
N LYS A 841 39.12 -26.96 43.60
CA LYS A 841 40.34 -26.29 43.12
C LYS A 841 40.84 -26.90 41.81
N MET A 842 40.89 -28.23 41.72
CA MET A 842 41.30 -28.93 40.50
C MET A 842 40.34 -28.70 39.33
N LEU A 843 39.02 -28.76 39.58
CA LEU A 843 38.00 -28.46 38.56
C LEU A 843 38.11 -27.01 38.06
N ARG A 844 38.34 -26.06 38.97
CA ARG A 844 38.56 -24.65 38.62
C ARG A 844 39.80 -24.47 37.75
N LYS A 845 40.91 -25.13 38.08
CA LYS A 845 42.14 -25.12 37.27
C LYS A 845 41.87 -25.65 35.85
N GLU A 846 41.10 -26.73 35.71
CA GLU A 846 40.70 -27.26 34.41
C GLU A 846 39.82 -26.28 33.61
N ILE A 847 38.86 -25.61 34.24
CA ILE A 847 37.99 -24.61 33.59
C ILE A 847 38.80 -23.41 33.06
N LEU A 848 39.85 -23.00 33.80
CA LEU A 848 40.63 -21.81 33.52
C LEU A 848 41.85 -22.06 32.62
N ILE A 849 42.24 -23.32 32.39
CA ILE A 849 43.51 -23.66 31.72
C ILE A 849 43.68 -23.00 30.34
N ASP A 850 42.62 -22.95 29.53
CA ASP A 850 42.69 -22.36 28.19
C ASP A 850 42.75 -20.82 28.27
N ASN A 851 42.09 -20.23 29.26
CA ASN A 851 42.13 -18.79 29.49
C ASN A 851 43.50 -18.36 30.04
N SER A 852 44.09 -19.16 30.95
CA SER A 852 45.44 -18.95 31.49
C SER A 852 46.48 -18.97 30.38
N ARG A 853 46.50 -20.01 29.53
CA ARG A 853 47.43 -20.09 28.40
C ARG A 853 47.32 -18.91 27.43
N LYS A 854 46.08 -18.46 27.16
CA LYS A 854 45.85 -17.27 26.32
C LYS A 854 46.39 -16.00 26.99
N ALA A 855 46.16 -15.82 28.29
CA ALA A 855 46.71 -14.71 29.05
C ALA A 855 48.25 -14.75 29.08
N GLU A 856 48.87 -15.87 29.43
CA GLU A 856 50.32 -16.10 29.43
C GLU A 856 50.95 -15.75 28.07
N THR A 857 50.32 -16.18 26.97
CA THR A 857 50.79 -15.86 25.60
C THR A 857 50.77 -14.35 25.34
N LEU A 858 49.77 -13.62 25.84
CA LEU A 858 49.68 -12.17 25.72
C LEU A 858 50.67 -11.47 26.65
N MET A 859 50.85 -11.96 27.87
CA MET A 859 51.82 -11.46 28.85
C MET A 859 53.24 -11.52 28.27
N HIS A 860 53.64 -12.67 27.72
CA HIS A 860 54.93 -12.83 27.05
C HIS A 860 55.11 -11.89 25.86
N LYS A 861 54.04 -11.63 25.08
CA LYS A 861 54.11 -10.63 23.99
C LYS A 861 54.36 -9.22 24.52
N ILE A 862 53.73 -8.84 25.62
CA ILE A 862 53.90 -7.52 26.24
C ILE A 862 55.31 -7.40 26.84
N GLU A 863 55.78 -8.44 27.52
CA GLU A 863 57.13 -8.56 28.05
C GLU A 863 58.20 -8.42 26.94
N ASP A 864 58.03 -9.16 25.84
CA ASP A 864 58.87 -9.06 24.64
C ASP A 864 58.91 -7.63 24.06
N LEU A 865 57.77 -6.94 24.04
CA LEU A 865 57.67 -5.56 23.54
C LEU A 865 58.36 -4.56 24.47
N LYS A 866 58.30 -4.80 25.79
CA LYS A 866 58.95 -4.00 26.83
C LYS A 866 60.47 -4.16 26.77
N GLU A 867 60.97 -5.39 26.75
CA GLU A 867 62.41 -5.70 26.74
C GLU A 867 63.10 -5.26 25.44
N LYS A 868 62.45 -5.46 24.28
CA LYS A 868 63.03 -5.08 22.98
C LYS A 868 62.97 -3.57 22.71
N GLY A 869 62.44 -2.76 23.64
CA GLY A 869 62.29 -1.31 23.47
C GLY A 869 61.44 -0.90 22.27
N LYS A 870 60.57 -1.82 21.80
CA LYS A 870 59.73 -1.69 20.59
C LYS A 870 58.36 -1.10 20.88
N MET A 871 58.08 -0.71 22.13
CA MET A 871 56.88 0.05 22.46
C MET A 871 56.87 1.33 21.61
N THR A 872 55.79 1.58 20.88
CA THR A 872 55.68 2.63 19.86
C THR A 872 56.19 3.97 20.38
N LYS A 873 57.32 4.45 19.83
CA LYS A 873 57.87 5.79 20.12
C LYS A 873 57.21 6.80 19.20
N MET A 874 56.74 7.93 19.74
CA MET A 874 56.24 9.03 18.93
C MET A 874 57.39 9.70 18.17
N PRO A 875 57.19 10.13 16.91
CA PRO A 875 58.23 10.78 16.12
C PRO A 875 58.68 12.10 16.77
N PRO A 876 59.97 12.47 16.69
CA PRO A 876 60.47 13.71 17.27
C PRO A 876 59.89 14.91 16.51
N ILE A 877 59.14 15.76 17.21
CA ILE A 877 58.62 17.02 16.68
C ILE A 877 59.70 18.09 16.84
N LYS A 878 60.10 18.71 15.72
CA LYS A 878 61.11 19.78 15.68
C LYS A 878 60.43 21.14 15.64
N ASP A 879 61.00 22.11 16.36
CA ASP A 879 60.53 23.49 16.37
C ASP A 879 60.81 24.20 15.04
N LEU A 880 59.98 25.19 14.70
CA LEU A 880 60.03 25.87 13.41
C LEU A 880 60.95 27.10 13.49
N ASN A 881 62.23 26.95 13.18
CA ASN A 881 63.23 28.04 13.24
C ASN A 881 63.16 29.06 12.07
N LEU A 882 61.98 29.39 11.54
CA LEU A 882 61.81 30.28 10.38
C LEU A 882 61.01 31.54 10.75
N ALA A 883 61.65 32.70 10.81
CA ALA A 883 61.02 33.96 11.23
C ALA A 883 60.90 34.97 10.07
N GLY A 884 59.69 35.17 9.57
CA GLY A 884 59.26 36.37 8.84
C GLY A 884 58.39 37.26 9.73
N ILE A 885 58.33 38.57 9.46
CA ILE A 885 57.59 39.54 10.30
C ILE A 885 56.08 39.21 10.39
N GLU A 886 55.48 38.72 9.30
CA GLU A 886 54.05 38.38 9.23
C GLU A 886 53.73 36.97 9.76
N GLY A 887 54.68 36.02 9.67
CA GLY A 887 54.49 34.62 10.11
C GLY A 887 54.89 34.34 11.57
N ARG A 888 55.55 35.29 12.25
CA ARG A 888 56.09 35.11 13.61
C ARG A 888 55.05 34.60 14.62
N ARG A 889 53.83 35.14 14.57
CA ARG A 889 52.75 34.76 15.48
C ARG A 889 52.28 33.31 15.28
N ILE A 890 52.33 32.80 14.04
CA ILE A 890 51.94 31.41 13.73
C ILE A 890 53.03 30.46 14.21
N VAL A 891 54.30 30.84 14.03
CA VAL A 891 55.46 30.04 14.48
C VAL A 891 55.51 29.94 16.01
N GLU A 892 55.34 31.06 16.73
CA GLU A 892 55.30 31.06 18.20
C GLU A 892 54.14 30.19 18.75
N LYS A 893 52.96 30.22 18.10
CA LYS A 893 51.85 29.32 18.43
C LYS A 893 52.15 27.86 18.10
N ALA A 894 52.86 27.59 17.00
CA ALA A 894 53.22 26.23 16.60
C ALA A 894 54.22 25.59 17.57
N ASP A 895 55.24 26.34 18.00
CA ASP A 895 56.22 25.87 18.97
C ASP A 895 55.53 25.57 20.33
N GLU A 896 54.62 26.44 20.77
CA GLU A 896 53.82 26.20 21.99
C GLU A 896 52.90 24.97 21.88
N LEU A 897 52.28 24.75 20.71
CA LEU A 897 51.49 23.55 20.43
C LEU A 897 52.37 22.29 20.43
N PHE A 898 53.57 22.36 19.85
CA PHE A 898 54.51 21.24 19.80
C PHE A 898 55.07 20.88 21.17
N ASP A 899 55.31 21.86 22.05
CA ASP A 899 55.65 21.63 23.46
C ASP A 899 54.56 20.84 24.18
N ILE A 900 53.29 21.25 24.03
CA ILE A 900 52.14 20.55 24.62
C ILE A 900 52.05 19.11 24.11
N ILE A 901 52.20 18.89 22.80
CA ILE A 901 52.16 17.55 22.21
C ILE A 901 53.31 16.66 22.71
N ARG A 902 54.53 17.22 22.86
CA ARG A 902 55.68 16.49 23.42
C ARG A 902 55.42 16.09 24.87
N GLU A 903 54.89 17.00 25.67
CA GLU A 903 54.57 16.73 27.07
C GLU A 903 53.46 15.67 27.21
N GLN A 904 52.38 15.79 26.44
CA GLN A 904 51.32 14.76 26.39
C GLN A 904 51.86 13.39 25.97
N SER A 905 52.75 13.35 24.97
CA SER A 905 53.35 12.10 24.50
C SER A 905 54.18 11.41 25.58
N ASN A 906 54.92 12.18 26.40
CA ASN A 906 55.68 11.65 27.53
C ASN A 906 54.75 11.05 28.60
N VAL A 907 53.66 11.74 28.92
CA VAL A 907 52.65 11.26 29.89
C VAL A 907 51.98 9.98 29.40
N ILE A 908 51.63 9.89 28.13
CA ILE A 908 51.08 8.65 27.53
C ILE A 908 52.09 7.50 27.65
N CYS A 909 53.37 7.75 27.41
CA CYS A 909 54.41 6.72 27.53
C CYS A 909 54.58 6.25 28.99
N GLU A 910 54.57 7.18 29.95
CA GLU A 910 54.62 6.90 31.40
C GLU A 910 53.45 5.99 31.82
N TRP A 911 52.22 6.38 31.46
CA TRP A 911 51.00 5.63 31.80
C TRP A 911 50.94 4.25 31.13
N ARG A 912 51.34 4.15 29.85
CA ARG A 912 51.45 2.85 29.17
C ARG A 912 52.50 1.94 29.83
N GLY A 913 53.58 2.51 30.35
CA GLY A 913 54.58 1.78 31.14
C GLY A 913 53.97 1.18 32.41
N LYS A 914 53.17 1.96 33.14
CA LYS A 914 52.42 1.50 34.32
C LYS A 914 51.41 0.40 34.00
N MET A 915 50.67 0.54 32.90
CA MET A 915 49.75 -0.51 32.43
C MET A 915 50.48 -1.82 32.10
N ALA A 916 51.62 -1.74 31.43
CA ALA A 916 52.44 -2.92 31.12
C ALA A 916 53.01 -3.57 32.38
N GLU A 917 53.39 -2.79 33.41
CA GLU A 917 53.79 -3.32 34.72
C GLU A 917 52.66 -4.12 35.39
N PHE A 918 51.42 -3.65 35.31
CA PHE A 918 50.28 -4.38 35.88
C PHE A 918 49.93 -5.64 35.08
N LEU A 919 49.97 -5.57 33.74
CA LEU A 919 49.60 -6.68 32.86
C LEU A 919 50.60 -7.85 32.86
N ILE A 920 51.84 -7.65 33.32
CA ILE A 920 52.87 -8.71 33.39
C ILE A 920 52.93 -9.37 34.79
N LYS A 921 52.16 -8.90 35.77
CA LYS A 921 52.14 -9.53 37.10
C LYS A 921 51.68 -10.99 37.01
N PRO A 922 52.27 -11.92 37.79
CA PRO A 922 51.87 -13.33 37.81
C PRO A 922 50.38 -13.51 38.08
N LEU A 923 49.79 -14.57 37.51
CA LEU A 923 48.42 -14.94 37.77
C LEU A 923 48.32 -15.60 39.16
N VAL A 924 47.29 -15.26 39.94
CA VAL A 924 47.07 -15.69 41.34
C VAL A 924 47.13 -17.22 41.55
N ASP A 925 46.90 -18.01 40.50
CA ASP A 925 46.84 -19.48 40.58
C ASP A 925 48.17 -20.20 40.21
N GLU A 926 49.27 -19.48 39.94
CA GLU A 926 50.56 -20.06 39.50
C GLU A 926 51.63 -20.22 40.59
N ASP A 927 51.49 -19.60 41.76
CA ASP A 927 52.46 -19.73 42.86
C ASP A 927 52.27 -21.07 43.59
N GLU A 928 52.86 -22.14 43.05
CA GLU A 928 52.98 -23.43 43.72
C GLU A 928 53.85 -23.30 45.00
N GLY A 929 53.19 -23.03 46.13
CA GLY A 929 53.82 -23.05 47.45
C GLY A 929 53.39 -21.95 48.42
N VAL A 930 52.58 -20.99 47.99
CA VAL A 930 52.01 -19.96 48.87
C VAL A 930 50.56 -20.35 49.19
N GLU A 931 50.25 -20.50 50.48
CA GLU A 931 48.85 -20.60 50.92
C GLU A 931 48.17 -19.27 50.59
N THR A 932 47.25 -19.27 49.62
CA THR A 932 46.47 -18.09 49.23
C THR A 932 45.68 -17.59 50.44
N THR A 933 46.18 -16.59 51.16
CA THR A 933 45.58 -16.04 52.39
C THR A 933 44.33 -15.19 52.13
N GLY A 934 43.86 -15.10 50.87
CA GLY A 934 42.76 -14.25 50.44
C GLY A 934 43.18 -12.80 50.17
N GLU A 935 44.28 -12.34 50.75
CA GLU A 935 44.84 -10.99 50.57
C GLU A 935 45.31 -10.75 49.12
N GLU A 936 45.83 -11.77 48.44
CA GLU A 936 46.29 -11.71 47.04
C GLU A 936 45.17 -11.39 46.04
N TYR A 937 43.93 -11.81 46.34
CA TYR A 937 42.77 -11.49 45.51
C TYR A 937 42.37 -10.02 45.67
N GLU A 938 42.42 -9.50 46.90
CA GLU A 938 42.20 -8.06 47.15
C GLU A 938 43.29 -7.19 46.52
N GLU A 939 44.53 -7.66 46.49
CA GLU A 939 45.61 -6.96 45.80
C GLU A 939 45.40 -6.98 44.28
N SER A 940 45.01 -8.12 43.72
CA SER A 940 44.74 -8.26 42.28
C SER A 940 43.56 -7.39 41.82
N THR A 941 42.49 -7.29 42.62
CA THR A 941 41.33 -6.44 42.31
C THR A 941 41.68 -4.96 42.39
N LYS A 942 42.49 -4.53 43.38
CA LYS A 942 43.03 -3.16 43.45
C LYS A 942 43.87 -2.82 42.22
N LEU A 943 44.72 -3.74 41.77
CA LEU A 943 45.54 -3.56 40.56
C LEU A 943 44.68 -3.48 39.29
N GLN A 944 43.61 -4.26 39.22
CA GLN A 944 42.65 -4.20 38.12
C GLN A 944 41.92 -2.84 38.09
N ASP A 945 41.47 -2.35 39.25
CA ASP A 945 40.84 -1.04 39.37
C ASP A 945 41.77 0.09 38.91
N GLU A 946 43.04 0.07 39.34
CA GLU A 946 44.03 1.04 38.88
C GLU A 946 44.30 0.93 37.37
N LEU A 947 44.36 -0.28 36.81
CA LEU A 947 44.56 -0.51 35.38
C LEU A 947 43.43 0.10 34.54
N TYR A 948 42.16 -0.05 34.96
CA TYR A 948 41.03 0.57 34.27
C TYR A 948 41.16 2.09 34.23
N VAL A 949 41.57 2.70 35.35
CA VAL A 949 41.78 4.15 35.45
C VAL A 949 42.89 4.62 34.50
N TYR A 950 44.02 3.89 34.41
CA TYR A 950 45.07 4.22 33.45
C TYR A 950 44.61 4.06 32.00
N PHE A 951 43.81 3.03 31.69
CA PHE A 951 43.26 2.82 30.35
C PHE A 951 42.35 3.98 29.92
N ASP A 952 41.41 4.39 30.77
CA ASP A 952 40.51 5.51 30.50
C ASP A 952 41.27 6.83 30.34
N ALA A 953 42.29 7.06 31.18
CA ALA A 953 43.14 8.25 31.09
C ALA A 953 43.95 8.30 29.79
N VAL A 954 44.54 7.18 29.36
CA VAL A 954 45.27 7.08 28.08
C VAL A 954 44.33 7.27 26.89
N LYS A 955 43.14 6.64 26.90
CA LYS A 955 42.11 6.81 25.87
C LYS A 955 41.72 8.29 25.72
N ALA A 956 41.49 8.98 26.83
CA ALA A 956 41.16 10.40 26.83
C ALA A 956 42.31 11.27 26.31
N MET A 957 43.55 11.02 26.75
CA MET A 957 44.74 11.77 26.32
C MET A 957 45.03 11.57 24.83
N GLN A 958 44.80 10.37 24.29
CA GLN A 958 44.98 10.09 22.87
C GLN A 958 43.91 10.80 22.01
N ALA A 959 42.68 10.91 22.49
CA ALA A 959 41.64 11.70 21.83
C ALA A 959 41.99 13.20 21.79
N ASP A 960 42.55 13.74 22.88
CA ASP A 960 43.03 15.12 22.91
C ASP A 960 44.21 15.35 21.95
N LEU A 961 45.16 14.40 21.90
CA LEU A 961 46.27 14.46 20.94
C LEU A 961 45.75 14.52 19.50
N ASN A 962 44.77 13.68 19.15
CA ASN A 962 44.11 13.75 17.84
C ASN A 962 43.40 15.08 17.61
N THR A 963 42.81 15.68 18.65
CA THR A 963 42.19 17.02 18.58
C THR A 963 43.24 18.09 18.28
N PHE A 964 44.41 18.04 18.93
CA PHE A 964 45.53 18.95 18.67
C PHE A 964 46.12 18.81 17.27
N ILE A 965 46.07 17.61 16.67
CA ILE A 965 46.54 17.38 15.30
C ILE A 965 45.49 17.85 14.28
N THR A 966 44.24 17.40 14.42
CA THR A 966 43.20 17.52 13.38
C THR A 966 42.29 18.73 13.54
N GLY A 967 42.15 19.25 14.76
CA GLY A 967 41.18 20.28 15.13
C GLY A 967 39.75 19.76 15.36
N GLU A 968 39.52 18.44 15.32
CA GLU A 968 38.20 17.83 15.53
C GLU A 968 38.00 17.40 16.98
N ASP A 969 36.85 17.76 17.55
CA ASP A 969 36.52 17.49 18.96
C ASP A 969 35.91 16.09 19.15
N ALA A 970 36.21 15.47 20.29
CA ALA A 970 35.66 14.18 20.70
C ALA A 970 34.63 14.32 21.84
N PRO A 971 33.41 14.84 21.57
CA PRO A 971 32.43 15.21 22.60
C PRO A 971 31.97 14.04 23.48
N LEU A 972 32.00 12.81 22.95
CA LEU A 972 31.66 11.59 23.70
C LEU A 972 32.69 11.31 24.80
N ILE A 973 33.98 11.34 24.46
CA ILE A 973 35.08 11.17 25.42
C ILE A 973 35.04 12.28 26.48
N ASP A 974 34.64 13.48 26.09
CA ASP A 974 34.54 14.60 27.02
C ASP A 974 33.40 14.45 28.01
N HIS A 975 32.28 13.90 27.55
CA HIS A 975 31.17 13.55 28.41
C HIS A 975 31.55 12.40 29.35
N GLU A 976 32.21 11.35 28.85
CA GLU A 976 32.75 10.26 29.66
C GLU A 976 33.67 10.79 30.76
N VAL A 977 34.69 11.60 30.43
CA VAL A 977 35.62 12.17 31.41
C VAL A 977 34.92 13.04 32.45
N LYS A 978 33.93 13.86 32.05
CA LYS A 978 33.14 14.68 32.99
C LYS A 978 32.35 13.82 33.97
N THR A 979 31.75 12.73 33.49
CA THR A 979 31.01 11.77 34.30
C THR A 979 31.94 11.05 35.26
N LEU A 980 33.08 10.53 34.78
CA LEU A 980 34.08 9.86 35.62
C LEU A 980 34.63 10.77 36.73
N ILE A 981 34.94 12.04 36.43
CA ILE A 981 35.38 13.01 37.45
C ILE A 981 34.27 13.31 38.47
N ARG A 982 33.03 13.46 38.01
CA ARG A 982 31.89 13.73 38.90
C ARG A 982 31.66 12.55 39.83
N ASP A 983 31.63 11.34 39.28
CA ASP A 983 31.33 10.12 40.01
C ASP A 983 32.44 9.83 41.04
N ALA A 984 33.71 10.03 40.68
CA ALA A 984 34.83 9.95 41.64
C ALA A 984 34.77 11.00 42.75
N ARG A 985 34.33 12.23 42.46
CA ARG A 985 34.12 13.26 43.50
C ARG A 985 32.96 12.93 44.43
N TRP A 986 31.87 12.40 43.89
CA TRP A 986 30.72 11.98 44.70
C TRP A 986 31.07 10.80 45.58
N PHE A 987 31.84 9.83 45.07
CA PHE A 987 32.31 8.67 45.83
C PHE A 987 33.18 9.06 47.03
N LEU A 988 34.00 10.11 46.89
CA LEU A 988 34.87 10.61 47.97
C LEU A 988 34.17 11.60 48.93
N ASP A 989 32.93 12.03 48.64
CA ASP A 989 32.19 12.94 49.51
C ASP A 989 31.31 12.14 50.50
N PRO A 990 31.61 12.16 51.81
CA PRO A 990 30.86 11.40 52.81
C PRO A 990 29.41 11.88 53.00
N LYS A 991 29.00 12.99 52.37
CA LYS A 991 27.63 13.54 52.44
C LYS A 991 26.69 12.99 51.35
N ILE A 992 27.23 12.31 50.34
CA ILE A 992 26.45 11.84 49.18
C ILE A 992 26.26 10.33 49.34
N ASN A 993 25.01 9.85 49.26
CA ASN A 993 24.76 8.40 49.23
C ASN A 993 25.15 7.85 47.85
N THR A 994 26.15 6.97 47.83
CA THR A 994 26.74 6.37 46.63
C THR A 994 26.48 4.87 46.54
N GLU A 995 25.49 4.36 47.30
CA GLU A 995 25.07 2.95 47.25
C GLU A 995 24.82 2.49 45.80
N GLY A 996 25.58 1.47 45.37
CA GLY A 996 25.49 0.89 44.03
C GLY A 996 26.34 1.56 42.95
N MET A 997 27.05 2.66 43.25
CA MET A 997 28.04 3.24 42.33
C MET A 997 29.36 2.48 42.39
N VAL A 998 29.84 2.01 41.24
CA VAL A 998 31.17 1.38 41.11
C VAL A 998 32.13 2.41 40.54
N VAL A 999 33.13 2.81 41.34
CA VAL A 999 34.17 3.74 40.91
C VAL A 999 35.54 3.12 41.20
N HIS A 1000 36.32 2.91 40.14
CA HIS A 1000 37.66 2.33 40.24
C HIS A 1000 38.67 3.38 40.69
N ALA A 1001 39.46 3.09 41.73
CA ALA A 1001 40.55 3.93 42.26
C ALA A 1001 40.28 5.46 42.16
N PRO A 1002 39.27 5.99 42.88
CA PRO A 1002 38.72 7.34 42.66
C PRO A 1002 39.74 8.47 42.84
N GLU A 1003 40.67 8.33 43.79
CA GLU A 1003 41.75 9.31 44.01
C GLU A 1003 42.72 9.36 42.82
N LEU A 1004 43.12 8.19 42.30
CA LEU A 1004 43.98 8.07 41.12
C LEU A 1004 43.25 8.61 39.88
N GLN A 1005 41.96 8.33 39.74
CA GLN A 1005 41.14 8.79 38.63
C GLN A 1005 41.06 10.32 38.55
N LEU A 1006 40.83 10.98 39.69
CA LEU A 1006 40.86 12.45 39.76
C LEU A 1006 42.25 13.02 39.44
N LYS A 1007 43.32 12.36 39.89
CA LYS A 1007 44.70 12.78 39.62
C LYS A 1007 45.03 12.71 38.12
N LEU A 1008 44.77 11.57 37.46
CA LEU A 1008 45.11 11.38 36.04
C LEU A 1008 44.25 12.26 35.11
N LEU A 1009 42.93 12.30 35.34
CA LEU A 1009 42.01 13.11 34.54
C LEU A 1009 42.16 14.62 34.83
N GLY A 1010 42.61 14.98 36.03
CA GLY A 1010 43.06 16.35 36.36
C GLY A 1010 44.23 16.77 35.48
N LYS A 1011 45.30 15.96 35.44
CA LYS A 1011 46.47 16.19 34.57
C LYS A 1011 46.10 16.31 33.09
N ARG A 1012 45.10 15.53 32.62
CA ARG A 1012 44.53 15.66 31.26
C ARG A 1012 43.85 17.02 31.04
N ASN A 1013 43.05 17.49 31.99
CA ASN A 1013 42.35 18.77 31.86
C ASN A 1013 43.31 19.97 31.81
N ASP A 1014 44.47 19.87 32.47
CA ASP A 1014 45.51 20.91 32.41
C ASP A 1014 46.02 21.11 30.98
N PHE A 1015 46.31 20.03 30.25
CA PHE A 1015 46.67 20.13 28.82
C PHE A 1015 45.53 20.70 27.99
N ARG A 1016 44.31 20.27 28.26
CA ARG A 1016 43.14 20.68 27.49
C ARG A 1016 42.77 22.14 27.65
N ALA A 1017 43.02 22.74 28.82
CA ALA A 1017 42.80 24.17 29.06
C ALA A 1017 43.60 25.07 28.10
N HIS A 1018 44.68 24.55 27.51
CA HIS A 1018 45.52 25.27 26.56
C HIS A 1018 44.97 25.26 25.13
N LYS A 1019 44.00 24.40 24.81
CA LYS A 1019 43.48 24.18 23.46
C LYS A 1019 43.00 25.46 22.77
N ASP A 1020 42.22 26.28 23.47
CA ASP A 1020 41.66 27.51 22.91
C ASP A 1020 42.74 28.58 22.63
N ARG A 1021 43.93 28.46 23.25
CA ARG A 1021 45.08 29.35 23.05
C ARG A 1021 45.90 28.96 21.83
N VAL A 1022 46.24 27.68 21.69
CA VAL A 1022 47.21 27.19 20.68
C VAL A 1022 46.56 26.65 19.40
N GLY A 1023 45.28 26.27 19.44
CA GLY A 1023 44.57 25.71 18.29
C GLY A 1023 45.02 24.29 17.93
N SER A 1024 45.08 23.98 16.62
CA SER A 1024 45.48 22.67 16.10
C SER A 1024 46.51 22.80 14.98
N ILE A 1025 47.25 21.72 14.70
CA ILE A 1025 48.23 21.68 13.60
C ILE A 1025 47.53 21.99 12.27
N ARG A 1026 46.37 21.37 12.01
CA ARG A 1026 45.56 21.65 10.81
C ARG A 1026 45.12 23.12 10.74
N GLY A 1027 44.71 23.68 11.87
CA GLY A 1027 44.34 25.10 11.98
C GLY A 1027 45.50 26.04 11.68
N LEU A 1028 46.68 25.77 12.23
CA LEU A 1028 47.89 26.56 11.97
C LEU A 1028 48.35 26.47 10.50
N ILE A 1029 48.22 25.29 9.86
CA ILE A 1029 48.49 25.13 8.43
C ILE A 1029 47.51 25.97 7.59
N GLN A 1030 46.23 26.02 8.00
CA GLN A 1030 45.24 26.84 7.31
C GLN A 1030 45.51 28.35 7.52
N GLU A 1031 45.86 28.79 8.72
CA GLU A 1031 46.30 30.16 8.99
C GLU A 1031 47.52 30.53 8.15
N ALA A 1032 48.50 29.64 8.02
CA ALA A 1032 49.69 29.85 7.21
C ALA A 1032 49.37 29.97 5.70
N ARG A 1033 48.47 29.12 5.18
CA ARG A 1033 48.03 29.18 3.77
C ARG A 1033 47.21 30.42 3.43
N LEU A 1034 46.59 31.07 4.41
CA LEU A 1034 45.88 32.33 4.21
C LEU A 1034 46.82 33.53 4.11
N LEU A 1035 48.10 33.36 4.49
CA LEU A 1035 49.16 34.36 4.31
C LEU A 1035 49.87 34.26 2.94
N GLU A 1036 49.74 33.14 2.23
CA GLU A 1036 50.10 32.99 0.80
C GLU A 1036 49.00 33.57 -0.09
#